data_AF-W2SL08-F1
#
_entry.id   AF-W2SL08-F1
#
_cell.length_a   1.000
_cell.length_b   1.000
_cell.length_c   1.000
_cell.angle_alpha   90.00
_cell.angle_beta   90.00
_cell.angle_gamma   90.00
#
_symmetry.space_group_name_H-M   'P 1'
#
loop_
_entity.id
_entity.type
_entity.pdbx_description
1 polymer ?
#
loop_
_entity_poly.entity_id
_entity_poly.type
_entity_poly.pdbx_seq_one_letter_code
_entity_poly.pdbx_strand_id
1 'polypeptide(L)'
;MSSETQKPAIMKLVTNDGENFDVPLDVIRLSTTINTMLQDLGLDNESNDPIPICNVSGPIMKKVLQWCTFHKDDPPSTDDSDNREKRTDDIPSWDVEFLKVDQGTLFELILAANYLDIKGLLDVTCKTVANMIKGKTPEEIRRTFNIKNDFTPEEEEQIRKENAWILSPRSRCPIHQAQREKRSQSLFVRPRNQPRIKKIRYNFLLFLVIDGSPCVSGDENHGEENVQPKTFKELGVCDPLCEACERLDWKAPSKIQSAALPHALSGRDVIGLAETGSGKTGAFALPILQSLLETPQKLFALVLTPTRELAFQIAQQFEALGAGIGLIVAVIVGGVDMTTQALALAKRPHIIVATPGRLVDHLENTKGFNLRALKYLVMDEADRILNMDFEVELDKILRVIPKERRTYLFSATMTKKVAKLERASLKDPARVEVSTKYKTVDKLKQHYLFIPFKYKASKYAKKPEYLCNFLRYLGSTAMLLRQLGMQAVPLHGQMGQEKRLGALNKFKSKVKDILVCTDVASRGLDIPHVDLVVNYDVPSQSKDYIHRVGRTARAGRAGLAVTFVTQYDVEVYQKIEAHIGKKLTEYSCVEKEVMLLVERTQEASEMAVKEMKEMAEKKKKGKKRGLEDIDDSEEMPAKFKKSLKGKKGGKLNIRKGPKAR
;
A
#
# COMPACT_ATOMS: atom_id res chain seq x y z
N MET A 1 -44.50 40.56 3.45
CA MET A 1 -43.08 40.15 3.53
C MET A 1 -42.94 38.90 2.70
N SER A 2 -42.40 39.06 1.50
CA SER A 2 -42.20 37.97 0.53
C SER A 2 -41.13 37.04 1.07
N SER A 3 -41.42 35.75 1.16
CA SER A 3 -40.47 34.71 1.55
C SER A 3 -39.35 34.62 0.52
N GLU A 4 -38.15 35.09 0.87
CA GLU A 4 -36.93 34.80 0.11
C GLU A 4 -36.68 33.29 0.13
N THR A 5 -36.97 32.62 -0.97
CA THR A 5 -36.51 31.26 -1.23
C THR A 5 -35.00 31.30 -1.42
N GLN A 6 -34.25 30.78 -0.44
CA GLN A 6 -32.81 30.56 -0.56
C GLN A 6 -32.52 29.75 -1.84
N LYS A 7 -31.69 30.30 -2.72
CA LYS A 7 -31.18 29.58 -3.89
C LYS A 7 -30.41 28.32 -3.42
N PRO A 8 -30.66 27.14 -4.00
CA PRO A 8 -29.92 25.93 -3.65
C PRO A 8 -28.44 26.10 -3.99
N ALA A 9 -27.55 25.61 -3.13
CA ALA A 9 -26.12 25.57 -3.40
C ALA A 9 -25.85 24.66 -4.60
N ILE A 10 -25.16 25.19 -5.62
CA ILE A 10 -24.84 24.52 -6.89
C ILE A 10 -23.33 24.34 -6.97
N MET A 11 -22.91 23.20 -7.52
CA MET A 11 -21.51 22.83 -7.64
C MET A 11 -21.17 22.38 -9.05
N LYS A 12 -19.96 22.68 -9.49
CA LYS A 12 -19.47 22.32 -10.82
C LYS A 12 -18.79 20.97 -10.82
N LEU A 13 -19.24 20.06 -11.66
CA LEU A 13 -18.57 18.79 -11.97
C LEU A 13 -18.02 18.83 -13.39
N VAL A 14 -16.85 18.24 -13.60
CA VAL A 14 -16.19 18.13 -14.92
C VAL A 14 -15.97 16.67 -15.24
N THR A 15 -16.55 16.21 -16.34
CA THR A 15 -16.43 14.82 -16.81
C THR A 15 -15.11 14.56 -17.52
N ASN A 16 -14.82 13.30 -17.84
CA ASN A 16 -13.52 12.90 -18.40
C ASN A 16 -13.26 13.42 -19.83
N ASP A 17 -14.33 13.75 -20.55
CA ASP A 17 -14.37 14.39 -21.86
C ASP A 17 -14.46 15.93 -21.77
N GLY A 18 -14.44 16.48 -20.55
CA GLY A 18 -14.37 17.92 -20.30
C GLY A 18 -15.72 18.64 -20.30
N GLU A 19 -16.86 17.92 -20.29
CA GLU A 19 -18.17 18.55 -20.14
C GLU A 19 -18.41 19.00 -18.68
N ASN A 20 -18.95 20.21 -18.54
CA ASN A 20 -19.25 20.84 -17.26
C ASN A 20 -20.72 20.64 -16.88
N PHE A 21 -20.98 20.29 -15.62
CA PHE A 21 -22.32 20.13 -15.05
C PHE A 21 -22.47 20.97 -13.78
N ASP A 22 -23.50 21.80 -13.75
CA ASP A 22 -23.92 22.54 -12.55
C ASP A 22 -24.94 21.68 -11.78
N VAL A 23 -24.51 21.12 -10.64
CA VAL A 23 -25.27 20.11 -9.89
C VAL A 23 -25.67 20.63 -8.50
N PRO A 24 -26.97 20.56 -8.14
CA PRO A 24 -27.44 20.87 -6.80
C PRO A 24 -26.86 19.95 -5.71
N LEU A 25 -26.61 20.50 -4.52
CA LEU A 25 -26.00 19.76 -3.40
C LEU A 25 -26.85 18.57 -2.90
N ASP A 26 -28.18 18.63 -3.02
CA ASP A 26 -29.10 17.54 -2.68
C ASP A 26 -28.93 16.33 -3.63
N VAL A 27 -28.66 16.58 -4.90
CA VAL A 27 -28.36 15.54 -5.91
C VAL A 27 -26.98 14.91 -5.66
N ILE A 28 -26.00 15.71 -5.24
CA ILE A 28 -24.65 15.24 -4.89
C ILE A 28 -24.67 14.28 -3.70
N ARG A 29 -25.61 14.46 -2.77
CA ARG A 29 -25.69 13.64 -1.55
C ARG A 29 -25.94 12.16 -1.81
N LEU A 30 -26.44 11.80 -2.99
CA LEU A 30 -26.63 10.41 -3.41
C LEU A 30 -25.33 9.71 -3.83
N SER A 31 -24.25 10.46 -4.10
CA SER A 31 -22.91 9.93 -4.36
C SER A 31 -22.05 10.01 -3.10
N THR A 32 -21.74 8.86 -2.49
CA THR A 32 -20.82 8.80 -1.35
C THR A 32 -19.42 9.30 -1.73
N THR A 33 -18.98 9.01 -2.96
CA THR A 33 -17.67 9.41 -3.47
C THR A 33 -17.53 10.94 -3.58
N ILE A 34 -18.51 11.63 -4.19
CA ILE A 34 -18.47 13.09 -4.33
C ILE A 34 -18.63 13.77 -2.96
N ASN A 35 -19.51 13.24 -2.09
CA ASN A 35 -19.64 13.74 -0.71
C ASN A 35 -18.33 13.65 0.09
N THR A 36 -17.58 12.55 -0.06
CA THR A 36 -16.30 12.37 0.64
C THR A 36 -15.26 13.34 0.11
N MET A 37 -15.19 13.52 -1.22
CA MET A 37 -14.32 14.53 -1.83
C MET A 37 -14.62 15.95 -1.32
N LEU A 38 -15.89 16.27 -1.07
CA LEU A 38 -16.28 17.56 -0.51
C LEU A 38 -15.88 17.77 0.93
N GLN A 39 -16.04 16.74 1.77
CA GLN A 39 -15.60 16.80 3.16
C GLN A 39 -14.08 16.91 3.28
N ASP A 40 -13.34 16.25 2.38
CA ASP A 40 -11.87 16.24 2.39
C ASP A 40 -11.27 17.55 1.87
N LEU A 41 -11.94 18.26 0.97
CA LEU A 41 -11.44 19.51 0.38
C LEU A 41 -11.81 20.77 1.18
N GLY A 42 -12.65 20.68 2.22
CA GLY A 42 -13.04 21.83 3.04
C GLY A 42 -13.70 22.95 2.23
N LEU A 43 -14.34 22.61 1.11
CA LEU A 43 -15.01 23.55 0.23
C LEU A 43 -16.31 24.01 0.91
N ASP A 44 -16.27 25.19 1.52
CA ASP A 44 -17.46 25.90 1.97
C ASP A 44 -18.34 26.24 0.74
N ASN A 45 -19.65 26.41 0.93
CA ASN A 45 -20.68 26.58 -0.11
C ASN A 45 -20.47 27.75 -1.12
N GLU A 46 -19.32 28.43 -1.10
CA GLU A 46 -18.94 29.56 -1.95
C GLU A 46 -17.78 29.27 -2.94
N SER A 47 -17.09 28.13 -2.84
CA SER A 47 -16.02 27.80 -3.79
C SER A 47 -16.59 27.33 -5.14
N ASN A 48 -16.25 28.04 -6.22
CA ASN A 48 -16.73 27.76 -7.58
C ASN A 48 -15.82 26.77 -8.35
N ASP A 49 -14.96 26.04 -7.63
CA ASP A 49 -13.94 25.17 -8.22
C ASP A 49 -14.56 23.86 -8.73
N PRO A 50 -14.29 23.47 -9.99
CA PRO A 50 -14.87 22.27 -10.58
C PRO A 50 -14.26 20.98 -10.00
N ILE A 51 -15.12 20.01 -9.69
CA ILE A 51 -14.71 18.66 -9.25
C ILE A 51 -14.53 17.75 -10.48
N PRO A 52 -13.33 17.20 -10.73
CA PRO A 52 -13.09 16.32 -11.86
C PRO A 52 -13.58 14.88 -11.61
N ILE A 53 -14.41 14.37 -12.51
CA ILE A 53 -14.95 13.00 -12.55
C ILE A 53 -14.30 12.24 -13.71
N CYS A 54 -13.08 11.73 -13.46
CA CYS A 54 -12.19 11.20 -14.50
C CYS A 54 -12.63 9.90 -15.18
N ASN A 55 -13.64 9.20 -14.65
CA ASN A 55 -14.05 7.87 -15.15
C ASN A 55 -15.51 7.82 -15.64
N VAL A 56 -16.14 8.98 -15.86
CA VAL A 56 -17.52 9.07 -16.36
C VAL A 56 -17.57 10.09 -17.50
N SER A 57 -18.15 9.70 -18.64
CA SER A 57 -18.36 10.58 -19.80
C SER A 57 -19.57 11.49 -19.62
N GLY A 58 -19.59 12.63 -20.32
CA GLY A 58 -20.71 13.58 -20.33
C GLY A 58 -22.09 12.94 -20.54
N PRO A 59 -22.29 12.10 -21.58
CA PRO A 59 -23.57 11.45 -21.85
C PRO A 59 -24.05 10.55 -20.70
N ILE A 60 -23.14 9.81 -20.07
CA ILE A 60 -23.46 8.91 -18.95
C ILE A 60 -23.70 9.72 -17.67
N MET A 61 -22.90 10.76 -17.43
CA MET A 61 -23.08 11.67 -16.31
C MET A 61 -24.47 12.32 -16.36
N LYS A 62 -24.93 12.76 -17.54
CA LYS A 62 -26.27 13.32 -17.71
C LYS A 62 -27.38 12.34 -17.29
N LYS A 63 -27.22 11.05 -17.60
CA LYS A 63 -28.15 9.99 -17.19
C LYS A 63 -28.07 9.71 -15.68
N VAL A 64 -26.88 9.67 -15.11
CA VAL A 64 -26.68 9.52 -13.66
C VAL A 64 -27.35 10.68 -12.91
N LEU A 65 -27.13 11.92 -13.34
CA LEU A 65 -27.75 13.10 -12.73
C LEU A 65 -29.28 13.10 -12.89
N GLN A 66 -29.80 12.63 -14.02
CA GLN A 66 -31.24 12.45 -14.22
C GLN A 66 -31.83 11.47 -13.19
N TRP A 67 -31.16 10.34 -12.95
CA TRP A 67 -31.58 9.36 -11.95
C TRP A 67 -31.52 9.94 -10.53
N CYS A 68 -30.39 10.58 -10.18
CA CYS A 68 -30.20 11.17 -8.86
C CYS A 68 -31.17 12.31 -8.58
N THR A 69 -31.55 13.09 -9.59
CA THR A 69 -32.53 14.18 -9.43
C THR A 69 -33.92 13.64 -9.10
N PHE A 70 -34.29 12.48 -9.66
CA PHE A 70 -35.58 11.85 -9.40
C PHE A 70 -35.64 11.19 -8.00
N HIS A 71 -34.55 10.55 -7.57
CA HIS A 71 -34.48 9.77 -6.32
C HIS A 71 -33.89 10.54 -5.13
N LYS A 72 -33.76 11.86 -5.22
CA LYS A 72 -33.14 12.69 -4.17
C LYS A 72 -33.90 12.70 -2.83
N ASP A 73 -35.20 12.45 -2.89
CA ASP A 73 -36.11 12.46 -1.73
C ASP A 73 -36.41 11.05 -1.21
N ASP A 74 -35.79 10.01 -1.79
CA ASP A 74 -35.97 8.64 -1.36
C ASP A 74 -35.33 8.39 0.02
N PRO A 75 -35.95 7.53 0.86
CA PRO A 75 -35.38 7.20 2.15
C PRO A 75 -33.99 6.54 1.97
N PRO A 76 -32.97 6.96 2.75
CA PRO A 76 -31.65 6.38 2.64
C PRO A 76 -31.72 4.87 2.89
N SER A 77 -31.06 4.08 2.03
CA SER A 77 -31.00 2.63 2.18
C SER A 77 -30.40 2.30 3.55
N THR A 78 -31.22 1.83 4.49
CA THR A 78 -30.79 1.48 5.85
C THR A 78 -29.84 0.28 5.79
N ASP A 79 -28.61 0.46 6.25
CA ASP A 79 -27.54 -0.55 6.24
C ASP A 79 -27.65 -1.60 7.37
N ASP A 80 -28.79 -1.73 8.07
CA ASP A 80 -28.93 -2.60 9.24
C ASP A 80 -30.20 -3.49 9.23
N SER A 81 -29.97 -4.79 9.42
CA SER A 81 -30.86 -5.86 9.93
C SER A 81 -31.77 -6.68 8.98
N ASP A 82 -31.48 -8.00 8.97
CA ASP A 82 -32.42 -9.13 9.08
C ASP A 82 -33.54 -9.44 8.06
N ASN A 83 -33.73 -8.72 6.96
CA ASN A 83 -34.71 -9.18 5.95
C ASN A 83 -34.11 -10.03 4.82
N ARG A 84 -33.87 -11.32 5.10
CA ARG A 84 -33.78 -12.36 4.05
C ARG A 84 -35.11 -12.61 3.34
N GLU A 85 -36.22 -12.06 3.85
CA GLU A 85 -37.56 -12.19 3.29
C GLU A 85 -38.07 -10.86 2.72
N LYS A 86 -37.59 -10.53 1.52
CA LYS A 86 -38.24 -9.71 0.46
C LYS A 86 -37.17 -9.22 -0.52
N ARG A 87 -36.49 -10.16 -1.19
CA ARG A 87 -35.97 -9.87 -2.53
C ARG A 87 -37.17 -9.93 -3.48
N THR A 88 -37.89 -8.83 -3.59
CA THR A 88 -38.84 -8.67 -4.68
C THR A 88 -38.02 -8.39 -5.95
N ASP A 89 -38.27 -9.12 -7.03
CA ASP A 89 -37.67 -8.86 -8.35
C ASP A 89 -38.26 -7.60 -9.01
N ASP A 90 -39.15 -6.91 -8.30
CA ASP A 90 -39.90 -5.77 -8.75
C ASP A 90 -39.01 -4.52 -8.78
N ILE A 91 -38.85 -3.97 -9.98
CA ILE A 91 -38.20 -2.69 -10.25
C ILE A 91 -39.33 -1.65 -10.38
N PRO A 92 -39.23 -0.47 -9.74
CA PRO A 92 -40.23 0.60 -9.90
C PRO A 92 -40.48 0.95 -11.36
N SER A 93 -41.71 1.30 -11.71
CA SER A 93 -42.12 1.56 -13.10
C SER A 93 -41.29 2.67 -13.78
N TRP A 94 -40.89 3.68 -13.00
CA TRP A 94 -40.02 4.76 -13.48
C TRP A 94 -38.61 4.26 -13.80
N ASP A 95 -38.00 3.44 -12.93
CA ASP A 95 -36.68 2.87 -13.16
C ASP A 95 -36.65 1.94 -14.38
N VAL A 96 -37.73 1.17 -14.58
CA VAL A 96 -37.89 0.34 -15.79
C VAL A 96 -37.88 1.22 -17.04
N GLU A 97 -38.55 2.37 -17.03
CA GLU A 97 -38.57 3.31 -18.15
C GLU A 97 -37.23 4.03 -18.33
N PHE A 98 -36.59 4.45 -17.24
CA PHE A 98 -35.29 5.09 -17.25
C PHE A 98 -34.19 4.18 -17.83
N LEU A 99 -34.24 2.88 -17.49
CA LEU A 99 -33.28 1.86 -17.95
C LEU A 99 -33.62 1.28 -19.33
N LYS A 100 -34.59 1.83 -20.06
CA LYS A 100 -34.77 1.57 -21.50
C LYS A 100 -33.66 2.26 -22.32
N VAL A 101 -32.44 1.78 -22.15
CA VAL A 101 -31.24 2.23 -22.87
C VAL A 101 -30.62 1.04 -23.60
N ASP A 102 -29.72 1.31 -24.55
CA ASP A 102 -28.96 0.24 -25.18
C ASP A 102 -28.02 -0.43 -24.17
N GLN A 103 -27.53 -1.63 -24.51
CA GLN A 103 -26.71 -2.43 -23.60
C GLN A 103 -25.39 -1.74 -23.24
N GLY A 104 -24.76 -1.03 -24.18
CA GLY A 104 -23.52 -0.31 -23.92
C GLY A 104 -23.74 0.77 -22.86
N THR A 105 -24.77 1.59 -23.04
CA THR A 105 -25.18 2.60 -22.07
C THR A 105 -25.55 1.98 -20.71
N LEU A 106 -26.23 0.83 -20.68
CA LEU A 106 -26.57 0.14 -19.43
C LEU A 106 -25.30 -0.32 -18.67
N PHE A 107 -24.30 -0.87 -19.36
CA PHE A 107 -23.04 -1.26 -18.76
C PHE A 107 -22.23 -0.06 -18.27
N GLU A 108 -22.18 1.01 -19.05
CA GLU A 108 -21.53 2.26 -18.63
C GLU A 108 -22.21 2.89 -17.41
N LEU A 109 -23.54 2.80 -17.32
CA LEU A 109 -24.29 3.22 -16.12
C LEU A 109 -23.94 2.38 -14.89
N ILE A 110 -23.77 1.06 -15.03
CA ILE A 110 -23.34 0.18 -13.92
C ILE A 110 -21.93 0.59 -13.45
N LEU A 111 -21.01 0.82 -14.38
CA LEU A 111 -19.64 1.24 -14.07
C LEU A 111 -19.61 2.61 -13.39
N ALA A 112 -20.39 3.57 -13.90
CA ALA A 112 -20.51 4.91 -13.33
C ALA A 112 -21.16 4.88 -11.93
N ALA A 113 -22.22 4.10 -11.72
CA ALA A 113 -22.88 3.95 -10.42
C ALA A 113 -21.95 3.35 -9.36
N ASN A 114 -21.14 2.35 -9.74
CA ASN A 114 -20.14 1.75 -8.86
C ASN A 114 -18.97 2.71 -8.59
N TYR A 115 -18.50 3.47 -9.59
CA TYR A 115 -17.44 4.46 -9.42
C TYR A 115 -17.86 5.63 -8.51
N LEU A 116 -19.08 6.14 -8.68
CA LEU A 116 -19.64 7.24 -7.89
C LEU A 116 -20.25 6.78 -6.56
N ASP A 117 -20.26 5.47 -6.29
CA ASP A 117 -20.85 4.83 -5.11
C ASP A 117 -22.32 5.26 -4.87
N ILE A 118 -23.16 5.08 -5.89
CA ILE A 118 -24.61 5.35 -5.88
C ILE A 118 -25.34 4.01 -5.76
N LYS A 119 -25.57 3.55 -4.53
CA LYS A 119 -26.11 2.20 -4.22
C LYS A 119 -27.46 1.91 -4.90
N GLY A 120 -28.39 2.87 -4.90
CA GLY A 120 -29.73 2.70 -5.50
C GLY A 120 -29.67 2.46 -7.01
N LEU A 121 -28.89 3.28 -7.73
CA LEU A 121 -28.67 3.13 -9.17
C LEU A 121 -27.98 1.80 -9.51
N LEU A 122 -27.01 1.38 -8.69
CA LEU A 122 -26.34 0.10 -8.88
C LEU A 122 -27.30 -1.10 -8.70
N ASP A 123 -28.21 -1.03 -7.73
CA ASP A 123 -29.19 -2.09 -7.48
C ASP A 123 -30.19 -2.25 -8.65
N VAL A 124 -30.80 -1.15 -9.11
CA VAL A 124 -31.79 -1.19 -10.20
C VAL A 124 -31.18 -1.60 -11.54
N THR A 125 -29.94 -1.18 -11.83
CA THR A 125 -29.21 -1.62 -13.03
C THR A 125 -28.84 -3.10 -12.97
N CYS A 126 -28.40 -3.61 -11.82
CA CYS A 126 -28.11 -5.04 -11.63
C CYS A 126 -29.37 -5.91 -11.72
N LYS A 127 -30.50 -5.47 -11.15
CA LYS A 127 -31.80 -6.14 -11.28
C LYS A 127 -32.28 -6.19 -12.74
N THR A 128 -32.03 -5.13 -13.50
CA THR A 128 -32.37 -5.09 -14.93
C THR A 128 -31.59 -6.12 -15.73
N VAL A 129 -30.28 -6.25 -15.49
CA VAL A 129 -29.44 -7.30 -16.10
C VAL A 129 -29.90 -8.70 -15.66
N ALA A 130 -30.27 -8.88 -14.40
CA ALA A 130 -30.81 -10.15 -13.91
C ALA A 130 -32.12 -10.54 -14.62
N ASN A 131 -33.03 -9.59 -14.85
CA ASN A 131 -34.26 -9.81 -15.62
C ASN A 131 -33.99 -10.11 -17.10
N MET A 132 -32.91 -9.57 -17.68
CA MET A 132 -32.47 -9.92 -19.05
C MET A 132 -31.93 -11.34 -19.17
N ILE A 133 -31.48 -11.95 -18.07
CA ILE A 133 -30.91 -13.31 -18.01
C ILE A 133 -31.97 -14.33 -17.59
N LYS A 134 -32.93 -13.93 -16.76
CA LYS A 134 -33.95 -14.80 -16.16
C LYS A 134 -34.76 -15.52 -17.24
N GLY A 135 -34.77 -16.85 -17.19
CA GLY A 135 -35.56 -17.70 -18.08
C GLY A 135 -34.99 -17.90 -19.49
N LYS A 136 -33.82 -17.31 -19.80
CA LYS A 136 -33.13 -17.53 -21.09
C LYS A 136 -32.18 -18.72 -21.04
N THR A 137 -32.09 -19.45 -22.14
CA THR A 137 -31.07 -20.49 -22.34
C THR A 137 -29.67 -19.88 -22.43
N PRO A 138 -28.61 -20.62 -22.11
CA PRO A 138 -27.22 -20.16 -22.24
C PRO A 138 -26.89 -19.61 -23.64
N GLU A 139 -27.47 -20.19 -24.69
CA GLU A 139 -27.30 -19.78 -26.08
C GLU A 139 -28.02 -18.47 -26.39
N GLU A 140 -29.18 -18.23 -25.77
CA GLU A 140 -29.92 -16.97 -25.85
C GLU A 140 -29.24 -15.87 -25.02
N ILE A 141 -28.66 -16.20 -23.87
CA ILE A 141 -27.85 -15.28 -23.07
C ILE A 141 -26.61 -14.86 -23.86
N ARG A 142 -25.87 -15.81 -24.44
CA ARG A 142 -24.69 -15.52 -25.27
C ARG A 142 -25.02 -14.67 -26.48
N ARG A 143 -26.15 -14.93 -27.15
CA ARG A 143 -26.67 -14.05 -28.21
C ARG A 143 -27.08 -12.67 -27.68
N THR A 144 -27.76 -12.61 -26.52
CA THR A 144 -28.19 -11.35 -25.89
C THR A 144 -27.00 -10.46 -25.54
N PHE A 145 -25.89 -11.03 -25.08
CA PHE A 145 -24.69 -10.27 -24.66
C PHE A 145 -23.54 -10.30 -25.68
N ASN A 146 -23.80 -10.77 -26.91
CA ASN A 146 -22.83 -10.91 -27.99
C ASN A 146 -21.53 -11.65 -27.57
N ILE A 147 -21.67 -12.69 -26.75
CA ILE A 147 -20.59 -13.53 -26.23
C ILE A 147 -20.31 -14.65 -27.24
N LYS A 148 -19.11 -14.69 -27.79
CA LYS A 148 -18.68 -15.76 -28.70
C LYS A 148 -18.50 -17.07 -27.91
N ASN A 149 -19.16 -18.14 -28.37
CA ASN A 149 -18.98 -19.46 -27.79
C ASN A 149 -17.67 -20.06 -28.30
N ASP A 150 -16.75 -20.35 -27.38
CA ASP A 150 -15.44 -20.94 -27.63
C ASP A 150 -15.34 -22.42 -27.17
N PHE A 151 -16.44 -22.99 -26.70
CA PHE A 151 -16.54 -24.39 -26.31
C PHE A 151 -16.85 -25.31 -27.52
N THR A 152 -16.24 -26.49 -27.52
CA THR A 152 -16.59 -27.57 -28.47
C THR A 152 -17.95 -28.19 -28.11
N PRO A 153 -18.68 -28.81 -29.06
CA PRO A 153 -19.96 -29.48 -28.77
C PRO A 153 -19.86 -30.55 -27.67
N GLU A 154 -18.70 -31.19 -27.55
CA GLU A 154 -18.42 -32.18 -26.51
C GLU A 154 -18.27 -31.55 -25.12
N GLU A 155 -17.61 -30.39 -25.02
CA GLU A 155 -17.47 -29.62 -23.77
C GLU A 155 -18.81 -29.03 -23.32
N GLU A 156 -19.66 -28.59 -24.25
CA GLU A 156 -21.02 -28.15 -23.93
C GLU A 156 -21.93 -29.27 -23.43
N GLU A 157 -21.87 -30.44 -24.06
CA GLU A 157 -22.62 -31.63 -23.64
C GLU A 157 -22.17 -32.08 -22.23
N GLN A 158 -20.88 -31.93 -21.93
CA GLN A 158 -20.31 -32.23 -20.61
C GLN A 158 -20.74 -31.22 -19.54
N ILE A 159 -20.71 -29.92 -19.86
CA ILE A 159 -21.22 -28.85 -18.98
C ILE A 159 -22.73 -28.97 -18.77
N ARG A 160 -23.50 -29.36 -19.80
CA ARG A 160 -24.94 -29.65 -19.68
C ARG A 160 -25.19 -30.85 -18.77
N LYS A 161 -24.45 -31.94 -18.92
CA LYS A 161 -24.57 -33.12 -18.04
C LYS A 161 -24.20 -32.80 -16.59
N GLU A 162 -23.15 -32.01 -16.37
CA GLU A 162 -22.72 -31.60 -15.02
C GLU A 162 -23.70 -30.63 -14.34
N ASN A 163 -24.43 -29.82 -15.12
CA ASN A 163 -25.38 -28.82 -14.60
C ASN A 163 -26.87 -29.19 -14.78
N ALA A 164 -27.18 -30.39 -15.28
CA ALA A 164 -28.56 -30.86 -15.52
C ALA A 164 -29.44 -30.86 -14.26
N TRP A 165 -28.83 -30.92 -13.08
CA TRP A 165 -29.53 -30.86 -11.79
C TRP A 165 -30.18 -29.49 -11.50
N ILE A 166 -29.75 -28.42 -12.18
CA ILE A 166 -30.29 -27.05 -12.03
C ILE A 166 -31.68 -26.91 -12.68
N LEU A 167 -31.99 -27.72 -13.69
CA LEU A 167 -33.23 -27.64 -14.48
C LEU A 167 -34.34 -28.57 -13.98
N SER A 168 -34.10 -29.34 -12.92
CA SER A 168 -35.09 -30.26 -12.34
C SER A 168 -35.82 -29.59 -11.16
N PRO A 169 -37.17 -29.53 -11.17
CA PRO A 169 -37.93 -28.85 -10.10
C PRO A 169 -37.80 -29.48 -8.70
N ARG A 170 -37.12 -30.64 -8.54
CA ARG A 170 -37.01 -31.38 -7.27
C ARG A 170 -35.65 -32.01 -6.96
N SER A 171 -34.57 -31.65 -7.65
CA SER A 171 -33.26 -32.30 -7.43
C SER A 171 -32.32 -31.48 -6.54
N ARG A 172 -31.77 -32.09 -5.47
CA ARG A 172 -30.71 -31.50 -4.62
C ARG A 172 -29.31 -31.80 -5.18
N CYS A 173 -28.38 -30.91 -4.85
CA CYS A 173 -26.98 -30.92 -5.29
C CYS A 173 -26.29 -32.31 -5.13
N PRO A 174 -25.59 -32.82 -6.18
CA PRO A 174 -24.90 -34.12 -6.18
C PRO A 174 -23.84 -34.30 -5.08
N ILE A 175 -23.34 -33.19 -4.52
CA ILE A 175 -22.35 -33.18 -3.42
C ILE A 175 -22.93 -33.82 -2.15
N HIS A 176 -24.24 -33.71 -1.89
CA HIS A 176 -24.87 -34.32 -0.72
C HIS A 176 -25.09 -35.84 -0.86
N GLN A 177 -25.22 -36.36 -2.09
CA GLN A 177 -25.32 -37.80 -2.33
C GLN A 177 -23.95 -38.48 -2.26
N ALA A 178 -22.92 -37.87 -2.86
CA ALA A 178 -21.57 -38.43 -2.90
C ALA A 178 -20.88 -38.51 -1.52
N GLN A 179 -21.31 -37.70 -0.54
CA GLN A 179 -20.78 -37.72 0.84
C GLN A 179 -21.30 -38.90 1.68
N ARG A 180 -22.40 -39.55 1.27
CA ARG A 180 -22.99 -40.67 2.03
C ARG A 180 -22.46 -42.03 1.59
N GLU A 181 -22.07 -42.18 0.32
CA GLU A 181 -21.56 -43.44 -0.24
C GLU A 181 -20.06 -43.67 0.03
N LYS A 182 -19.28 -42.61 0.24
CA LYS A 182 -17.82 -42.72 0.49
C LYS A 182 -17.41 -43.10 1.93
N ARG A 183 -18.35 -43.43 2.81
CA ARG A 183 -18.05 -43.97 4.15
C ARG A 183 -17.87 -45.49 4.18
N SER A 184 -18.09 -46.18 3.07
CA SER A 184 -17.94 -47.63 2.97
C SER A 184 -16.84 -47.96 1.96
N GLN A 185 -15.80 -48.65 2.43
CA GLN A 185 -14.73 -49.32 1.67
C GLN A 185 -13.44 -48.51 1.40
N SER A 186 -12.44 -48.82 2.21
CA SER A 186 -11.00 -48.65 1.98
C SER A 186 -10.44 -49.79 1.11
N LEU A 187 -9.46 -49.53 0.24
CA LEU A 187 -8.15 -50.23 0.13
C LEU A 187 -7.47 -50.03 -1.24
N PHE A 188 -6.14 -49.85 -1.19
CA PHE A 188 -5.09 -50.13 -2.19
C PHE A 188 -4.71 -49.17 -3.35
N VAL A 189 -3.49 -48.62 -3.21
CA VAL A 189 -2.29 -48.66 -4.10
C VAL A 189 -2.29 -48.00 -5.51
N ARG A 190 -1.30 -47.10 -5.69
CA ARG A 190 -0.80 -46.41 -6.91
C ARG A 190 -0.04 -47.37 -7.88
N PRO A 191 0.68 -46.92 -8.94
CA PRO A 191 0.44 -46.00 -10.08
C PRO A 191 0.84 -46.63 -11.45
N ARG A 192 0.71 -45.93 -12.60
CA ARG A 192 1.76 -45.85 -13.67
C ARG A 192 1.42 -44.91 -14.84
N ASN A 193 2.42 -44.08 -15.16
CA ASN A 193 2.85 -43.59 -16.48
C ASN A 193 2.01 -42.61 -17.34
N GLN A 194 2.43 -41.34 -17.27
CA GLN A 194 2.64 -40.37 -18.38
C GLN A 194 3.48 -40.99 -19.54
N PRO A 195 3.60 -40.42 -20.78
CA PRO A 195 3.88 -38.97 -21.02
C PRO A 195 3.55 -38.29 -22.39
N ARG A 196 3.87 -36.97 -22.46
CA ARG A 196 4.29 -36.08 -23.58
C ARG A 196 3.21 -35.45 -24.48
N ILE A 197 2.93 -34.13 -24.38
CA ILE A 197 3.65 -32.94 -24.92
C ILE A 197 3.72 -32.90 -26.46
N LYS A 198 3.03 -31.90 -27.08
CA LYS A 198 3.52 -30.96 -28.13
C LYS A 198 2.34 -30.08 -28.63
N LYS A 199 2.49 -28.73 -28.59
CA LYS A 199 2.66 -27.79 -29.74
C LYS A 199 1.39 -27.67 -30.62
N ILE A 200 0.90 -26.54 -31.14
CA ILE A 200 1.35 -25.15 -31.33
C ILE A 200 0.11 -24.37 -31.87
N ARG A 201 0.07 -23.07 -31.58
CA ARG A 201 -0.61 -21.92 -32.25
C ARG A 201 -1.31 -22.16 -33.60
N TYR A 202 -2.33 -21.33 -33.89
CA TYR A 202 -2.34 -20.50 -35.10
C TYR A 202 -2.98 -19.12 -34.85
N ASN A 203 -2.15 -18.07 -34.95
CA ASN A 203 -2.54 -16.70 -35.31
C ASN A 203 -2.99 -16.70 -36.78
N PHE A 204 -3.90 -15.81 -37.20
CA PHE A 204 -3.70 -15.10 -38.46
C PHE A 204 -4.52 -13.79 -38.52
N LEU A 205 -3.84 -12.67 -38.25
CA LEU A 205 -3.94 -11.47 -39.06
C LEU A 205 -2.52 -10.89 -39.19
N LEU A 206 -1.80 -11.31 -40.23
CA LEU A 206 -0.69 -10.60 -40.86
C LEU A 206 -0.33 -11.32 -42.16
N PHE A 207 -0.26 -10.63 -43.31
CA PHE A 207 0.96 -10.67 -44.15
C PHE A 207 0.94 -9.71 -45.36
N LEU A 208 2.12 -9.11 -45.59
CA LEU A 208 2.77 -8.51 -46.78
C LEU A 208 3.43 -7.17 -46.38
N VAL A 209 4.73 -6.88 -46.51
CA VAL A 209 5.85 -7.40 -47.35
C VAL A 209 7.19 -7.27 -46.58
N ILE A 210 8.15 -8.14 -46.92
CA ILE A 210 9.55 -8.25 -46.47
C ILE A 210 10.49 -7.60 -47.51
N ASP A 211 11.59 -6.98 -47.06
CA ASP A 211 12.99 -7.10 -47.55
C ASP A 211 13.78 -5.91 -46.98
N GLY A 212 15.00 -6.00 -46.43
CA GLY A 212 16.02 -7.03 -46.39
C GLY A 212 17.37 -6.33 -46.41
N SER A 213 18.17 -6.40 -45.33
CA SER A 213 19.66 -6.44 -45.32
C SER A 213 20.24 -6.27 -43.89
N PRO A 214 21.40 -6.86 -43.58
CA PRO A 214 21.98 -6.95 -42.23
C PRO A 214 23.10 -5.91 -41.99
N CYS A 215 23.76 -6.02 -40.82
CA CYS A 215 24.95 -5.27 -40.34
C CYS A 215 24.58 -4.02 -39.50
N VAL A 216 25.14 -3.70 -38.33
CA VAL A 216 26.43 -3.99 -37.69
C VAL A 216 26.23 -4.01 -36.16
N SER A 217 26.90 -4.93 -35.48
CA SER A 217 27.13 -4.92 -34.03
C SER A 217 27.98 -3.70 -33.63
N GLY A 218 27.34 -2.71 -33.00
CA GLY A 218 28.03 -1.67 -32.26
C GLY A 218 28.24 -2.11 -30.83
N ASP A 219 29.43 -2.65 -30.53
CA ASP A 219 29.96 -2.68 -29.18
C ASP A 219 30.20 -1.24 -28.73
N GLU A 220 29.35 -0.73 -27.84
CA GLU A 220 29.71 0.42 -27.00
C GLU A 220 30.13 -0.11 -25.62
N ASN A 221 31.45 -0.28 -25.50
CA ASN A 221 32.16 -0.41 -24.23
C ASN A 221 31.83 0.78 -23.33
N HIS A 222 30.93 0.62 -22.37
CA HIS A 222 31.06 1.31 -21.10
C HIS A 222 31.93 0.46 -20.20
N GLY A 223 33.21 0.81 -20.15
CA GLY A 223 34.19 0.21 -19.27
C GLY A 223 33.69 0.24 -17.83
N GLU A 224 33.41 -0.93 -17.27
CA GLU A 224 33.45 -1.13 -15.83
C GLU A 224 34.92 -0.98 -15.41
N GLU A 225 35.33 0.25 -15.11
CA GLU A 225 36.57 0.46 -14.38
C GLU A 225 36.44 -0.26 -13.04
N ASN A 226 37.31 -1.24 -12.86
CA ASN A 226 37.50 -2.00 -11.64
C ASN A 226 38.17 -1.09 -10.60
N VAL A 227 37.42 -0.13 -10.03
CA VAL A 227 37.91 0.80 -9.02
C VAL A 227 38.01 0.06 -7.70
N GLN A 228 39.22 -0.02 -7.14
CA GLN A 228 39.44 -0.56 -5.79
C GLN A 228 38.50 0.11 -4.77
N PRO A 229 37.99 -0.62 -3.77
CA PRO A 229 37.05 -0.06 -2.81
C PRO A 229 37.72 1.06 -2.00
N LYS A 230 37.35 2.31 -2.29
CA LYS A 230 37.86 3.49 -1.57
C LYS A 230 37.48 3.42 -0.10
N THR A 231 38.39 3.79 0.80
CA THR A 231 38.06 3.91 2.23
C THR A 231 37.38 5.26 2.54
N PHE A 232 36.67 5.38 3.66
CA PHE A 232 36.10 6.67 4.09
C PHE A 232 37.20 7.73 4.28
N LYS A 233 38.36 7.31 4.78
CA LYS A 233 39.55 8.17 4.96
C LYS A 233 40.07 8.71 3.63
N GLU A 234 40.14 7.89 2.59
CA GLU A 234 40.51 8.32 1.22
C GLU A 234 39.51 9.31 0.61
N LEU A 235 38.24 9.28 1.05
CA LEU A 235 37.22 10.23 0.62
C LEU A 235 37.28 11.58 1.36
N GLY A 236 38.22 11.74 2.30
CA GLY A 236 38.42 12.98 3.06
C GLY A 236 37.59 13.09 4.34
N VAL A 237 37.05 11.97 4.84
CA VAL A 237 36.35 11.91 6.14
C VAL A 237 37.38 11.89 7.27
N CYS A 238 37.16 12.71 8.31
CA CYS A 238 38.07 12.83 9.44
C CYS A 238 38.09 11.59 10.35
N ASP A 239 39.19 11.40 11.08
CA ASP A 239 39.44 10.20 11.89
C ASP A 239 38.32 9.88 12.91
N PRO A 240 37.77 10.86 13.69
CA PRO A 240 36.69 10.58 14.64
C PRO A 240 35.42 10.01 13.99
N LEU A 241 35.12 10.44 12.76
CA LEU A 241 33.97 9.95 12.00
C LEU A 241 34.27 8.62 11.31
N CYS A 242 35.52 8.37 10.90
CA CYS A 242 35.94 7.05 10.41
C CYS A 242 35.80 6.00 11.52
N GLU A 243 36.25 6.29 12.74
CA GLU A 243 36.05 5.41 13.90
C GLU A 243 34.56 5.17 14.20
N ALA A 244 33.72 6.20 14.04
CA ALA A 244 32.28 6.06 14.18
C ALA A 244 31.69 5.13 13.11
N CYS A 245 32.12 5.26 11.86
CA CYS A 245 31.74 4.35 10.78
C CYS A 245 32.16 2.90 11.07
N GLU A 246 33.37 2.67 11.57
CA GLU A 246 33.85 1.34 11.94
C GLU A 246 33.02 0.71 13.07
N ARG A 247 32.69 1.48 14.12
CA ARG A 247 31.79 1.01 15.20
C ARG A 247 30.39 0.64 14.71
N LEU A 248 29.94 1.24 13.61
CA LEU A 248 28.65 0.95 12.98
C LEU A 248 28.74 -0.15 11.91
N ASP A 249 29.88 -0.85 11.82
CA ASP A 249 30.17 -1.87 10.81
C ASP A 249 30.09 -1.36 9.36
N TRP A 250 30.35 -0.06 9.12
CA TRP A 250 30.43 0.51 7.78
C TRP A 250 31.82 0.29 7.20
N LYS A 251 32.07 -0.95 6.73
CA LYS A 251 33.38 -1.39 6.23
C LYS A 251 33.86 -0.64 4.99
N ALA A 252 32.93 -0.18 4.14
CA ALA A 252 33.25 0.54 2.91
C ALA A 252 32.13 1.53 2.57
N PRO A 253 32.45 2.68 1.95
CA PRO A 253 31.47 3.64 1.48
C PRO A 253 30.63 3.03 0.35
N SER A 254 29.33 3.29 0.40
CA SER A 254 28.44 2.90 -0.68
C SER A 254 28.71 3.71 -1.96
N LYS A 255 28.16 3.27 -3.10
CA LYS A 255 28.33 3.98 -4.38
C LYS A 255 27.91 5.46 -4.32
N ILE A 256 26.78 5.75 -3.66
CA ILE A 256 26.30 7.14 -3.48
C ILE A 256 27.17 7.93 -2.52
N GLN A 257 27.71 7.30 -1.47
CA GLN A 257 28.64 7.96 -0.55
C GLN A 257 29.96 8.29 -1.25
N SER A 258 30.53 7.33 -2.00
CA SER A 258 31.78 7.50 -2.74
C SER A 258 31.72 8.63 -3.77
N ALA A 259 30.56 8.79 -4.41
CA ALA A 259 30.37 9.83 -5.42
C ALA A 259 29.95 11.19 -4.82
N ALA A 260 29.17 11.21 -3.74
CA ALA A 260 28.67 12.47 -3.15
C ALA A 260 29.64 13.12 -2.15
N LEU A 261 30.38 12.32 -1.35
CA LEU A 261 31.21 12.83 -0.26
C LEU A 261 32.28 13.84 -0.73
N PRO A 262 33.05 13.61 -1.82
CA PRO A 262 34.06 14.57 -2.26
C PRO A 262 33.48 15.96 -2.57
N HIS A 263 32.31 16.01 -3.22
CA HIS A 263 31.62 17.27 -3.54
C HIS A 263 31.00 17.93 -2.31
N ALA A 264 30.43 17.14 -1.41
CA ALA A 264 29.82 17.64 -0.18
C ALA A 264 30.88 18.24 0.76
N LEU A 265 32.03 17.57 0.90
CA LEU A 265 33.16 18.01 1.72
C LEU A 265 33.88 19.24 1.14
N SER A 266 33.88 19.41 -0.18
CA SER A 266 34.36 20.65 -0.80
C SER A 266 33.39 21.84 -0.63
N GLY A 267 32.29 21.66 0.09
CA GLY A 267 31.32 22.71 0.41
C GLY A 267 30.34 23.07 -0.70
N ARG A 268 30.21 22.24 -1.76
CA ARG A 268 29.21 22.44 -2.82
C ARG A 268 27.85 21.90 -2.41
N ASP A 269 26.79 22.44 -2.99
CA ASP A 269 25.46 21.85 -2.98
C ASP A 269 25.47 20.51 -3.72
N VAL A 270 24.61 19.58 -3.33
CA VAL A 270 24.59 18.20 -3.88
C VAL A 270 23.16 17.80 -4.21
N ILE A 271 22.97 17.25 -5.41
CA ILE A 271 21.77 16.52 -5.77
C ILE A 271 22.10 15.04 -5.99
N GLY A 272 21.57 14.19 -5.11
CA GLY A 272 21.81 12.74 -5.10
C GLY A 272 20.60 11.96 -5.55
N LEU A 273 20.73 11.26 -6.69
CA LEU A 273 19.72 10.37 -7.24
C LEU A 273 20.08 8.92 -6.92
N ALA A 274 19.41 8.39 -5.90
CA ALA A 274 19.61 7.02 -5.46
C ALA A 274 18.38 6.47 -4.71
N GLU A 275 18.19 5.16 -4.82
CA GLU A 275 17.10 4.43 -4.17
C GLU A 275 17.25 4.40 -2.63
N THR A 276 16.16 4.06 -1.94
CA THR A 276 16.17 3.91 -0.47
C THR A 276 17.07 2.75 -0.05
N GLY A 277 17.89 2.93 0.99
CA GLY A 277 18.84 1.91 1.45
C GLY A 277 20.19 1.89 0.72
N SER A 278 20.43 2.81 -0.21
CA SER A 278 21.72 3.00 -0.89
C SER A 278 22.80 3.65 -0.01
N GLY A 279 22.48 4.06 1.22
CA GLY A 279 23.42 4.75 2.13
C GLY A 279 23.38 6.28 2.07
N LYS A 280 22.30 6.88 1.53
CA LYS A 280 22.11 8.35 1.43
C LYS A 280 22.32 9.08 2.73
N THR A 281 21.85 8.52 3.85
CA THR A 281 21.99 9.15 5.17
C THR A 281 23.45 9.40 5.53
N GLY A 282 24.34 8.43 5.31
CA GLY A 282 25.78 8.64 5.51
C GLY A 282 26.36 9.69 4.55
N ALA A 283 25.87 9.74 3.31
CA ALA A 283 26.38 10.67 2.29
C ALA A 283 26.14 12.15 2.65
N PHE A 284 25.05 12.48 3.35
CA PHE A 284 24.82 13.84 3.87
C PHE A 284 25.20 14.03 5.34
N ALA A 285 25.13 12.99 6.18
CA ALA A 285 25.41 13.13 7.60
C ALA A 285 26.91 13.36 7.88
N LEU A 286 27.79 12.61 7.23
CA LEU A 286 29.24 12.73 7.41
C LEU A 286 29.77 14.15 7.13
N PRO A 287 29.48 14.80 5.98
CA PRO A 287 29.98 16.15 5.71
C PRO A 287 29.37 17.20 6.65
N ILE A 288 28.13 17.00 7.12
CA ILE A 288 27.50 17.88 8.12
C ILE A 288 28.22 17.76 9.47
N LEU A 289 28.49 16.53 9.92
CA LEU A 289 29.15 16.28 11.20
C LEU A 289 30.61 16.74 11.19
N GLN A 290 31.33 16.57 10.09
CA GLN A 290 32.70 17.06 9.95
C GLN A 290 32.76 18.58 10.05
N SER A 291 31.88 19.28 9.34
CA SER A 291 31.75 20.73 9.40
C SER A 291 31.32 21.23 10.79
N LEU A 292 30.49 20.46 11.49
CA LEU A 292 30.09 20.76 12.87
C LEU A 292 31.25 20.57 13.86
N LEU A 293 32.16 19.62 13.62
CA LEU A 293 33.37 19.43 14.44
C LEU A 293 34.35 20.59 14.27
N GLU A 294 34.50 21.08 13.04
CA GLU A 294 35.33 22.24 12.73
C GLU A 294 34.74 23.53 13.31
N THR A 295 33.42 23.70 13.23
CA THR A 295 32.71 24.88 13.75
C THR A 295 31.50 24.49 14.61
N PRO A 296 31.71 24.21 15.91
CA PRO A 296 30.63 23.82 16.81
C PRO A 296 29.55 24.90 16.93
N GLN A 297 28.34 24.59 16.49
CA GLN A 297 27.23 25.53 16.51
C GLN A 297 25.91 24.83 16.79
N LYS A 298 25.00 25.48 17.53
CA LYS A 298 23.62 25.01 17.68
C LYS A 298 22.79 25.37 16.44
N LEU A 299 21.71 24.62 16.21
CA LEU A 299 20.78 24.79 15.08
C LEU A 299 21.53 24.84 13.74
N PHE A 300 22.47 23.91 13.56
CA PHE A 300 23.43 23.91 12.46
C PHE A 300 22.84 23.31 11.19
N ALA A 301 22.08 22.22 11.32
CA ALA A 301 21.51 21.50 10.19
C ALA A 301 20.02 21.18 10.40
N LEU A 302 19.27 21.23 9.30
CA LEU A 302 17.85 20.87 9.21
C LEU A 302 17.72 19.78 8.15
N VAL A 303 17.13 18.66 8.53
CA VAL A 303 16.83 17.56 7.63
C VAL A 303 15.33 17.41 7.50
N LEU A 304 14.81 17.72 6.31
CA LEU A 304 13.41 17.55 5.93
C LEU A 304 13.20 16.18 5.31
N THR A 305 12.14 15.52 5.74
CA THR A 305 11.78 14.16 5.32
C THR A 305 10.26 13.99 5.29
N PRO A 306 9.70 13.18 4.36
CA PRO A 306 8.25 13.13 4.14
C PRO A 306 7.47 12.46 5.28
N THR A 307 8.12 11.58 6.06
CA THR A 307 7.42 10.72 7.03
C THR A 307 8.07 10.80 8.41
N ARG A 308 7.25 10.56 9.44
CA ARG A 308 7.68 10.63 10.84
C ARG A 308 8.71 9.56 11.15
N GLU A 309 8.51 8.39 10.55
CA GLU A 309 9.32 7.20 10.78
C GLU A 309 10.72 7.35 10.18
N LEU A 310 10.81 7.98 9.00
CA LEU A 310 12.09 8.26 8.37
C LEU A 310 12.85 9.33 9.16
N ALA A 311 12.14 10.29 9.76
CA ALA A 311 12.75 11.28 10.65
C ALA A 311 13.45 10.63 11.85
N PHE A 312 12.77 9.69 12.53
CA PHE A 312 13.39 8.95 13.64
C PHE A 312 14.59 8.11 13.19
N GLN A 313 14.55 7.47 12.02
CA GLN A 313 15.69 6.72 11.49
C GLN A 313 16.89 7.62 11.21
N ILE A 314 16.65 8.73 10.51
CA ILE A 314 17.71 9.68 10.20
C ILE A 314 18.33 10.20 11.50
N ALA A 315 17.50 10.55 12.50
CA ALA A 315 17.99 11.02 13.80
C ALA A 315 18.84 9.96 14.52
N GLN A 316 18.40 8.70 14.55
CA GLN A 316 19.18 7.60 15.11
C GLN A 316 20.55 7.43 14.41
N GLN A 317 20.61 7.62 13.09
CA GLN A 317 21.87 7.56 12.35
C GLN A 317 22.79 8.73 12.70
N PHE A 318 22.25 9.94 12.83
CA PHE A 318 23.02 11.09 13.32
C PHE A 318 23.54 10.87 14.73
N GLU A 319 22.70 10.41 15.66
CA GLU A 319 23.08 10.11 17.04
C GLU A 319 24.17 9.03 17.10
N ALA A 320 24.04 7.97 16.30
CA ALA A 320 25.01 6.88 16.22
C ALA A 320 26.37 7.34 15.69
N LEU A 321 26.39 8.12 14.61
CA LEU A 321 27.62 8.72 14.06
C LEU A 321 28.22 9.77 15.01
N GLY A 322 27.36 10.55 15.67
CA GLY A 322 27.71 11.65 16.56
C GLY A 322 27.93 11.28 18.02
N ALA A 323 27.85 9.99 18.38
CA ALA A 323 27.91 9.52 19.76
C ALA A 323 29.20 9.93 20.48
N GLY A 324 30.34 9.92 19.76
CA GLY A 324 31.64 10.29 20.31
C GLY A 324 31.86 11.80 20.48
N ILE A 325 30.98 12.64 19.92
CA ILE A 325 31.18 14.10 19.82
C ILE A 325 30.11 14.91 20.56
N GLY A 326 29.28 14.25 21.38
CA GLY A 326 28.23 14.92 22.17
C GLY A 326 27.13 15.55 21.29
N LEU A 327 26.81 14.93 20.16
CA LEU A 327 25.77 15.40 19.26
C LEU A 327 24.40 15.42 19.97
N ILE A 328 23.59 16.43 19.66
CA ILE A 328 22.23 16.60 20.19
C ILE A 328 21.33 16.76 18.97
N VAL A 329 20.40 15.81 18.81
CA VAL A 329 19.46 15.77 17.70
C VAL A 329 18.05 15.93 18.27
N ALA A 330 17.19 16.68 17.58
CA ALA A 330 15.78 16.75 17.89
C ALA A 330 14.94 16.29 16.69
N VAL A 331 13.91 15.49 16.97
CA VAL A 331 12.95 14.99 15.97
C VAL A 331 11.65 15.76 16.10
N ILE A 332 11.25 16.44 15.02
CA ILE A 332 10.10 17.35 15.00
C ILE A 332 9.05 16.83 14.01
N VAL A 333 8.06 16.10 14.51
CA VAL A 333 7.10 15.33 13.71
C VAL A 333 5.67 15.39 14.25
N GLY A 334 4.69 15.15 13.38
CA GLY A 334 3.29 15.06 13.80
C GLY A 334 3.02 13.95 14.82
N GLY A 335 1.93 14.06 15.59
CA GLY A 335 1.46 13.01 16.50
C GLY A 335 2.33 12.75 17.73
N VAL A 336 3.32 13.60 17.97
CA VAL A 336 4.01 13.75 19.25
C VAL A 336 3.53 15.06 19.88
N ASP A 337 3.39 15.10 21.20
CA ASP A 337 2.94 16.28 21.94
C ASP A 337 3.78 17.54 21.60
N MET A 338 3.09 18.67 21.42
CA MET A 338 3.69 19.93 20.99
C MET A 338 4.63 20.50 22.07
N THR A 339 4.25 20.37 23.35
CA THR A 339 5.03 20.87 24.48
C THR A 339 6.35 20.12 24.61
N THR A 340 6.30 18.80 24.46
CA THR A 340 7.49 17.93 24.47
C THR A 340 8.48 18.32 23.36
N GLN A 341 7.98 18.58 22.15
CA GLN A 341 8.81 19.03 21.04
C GLN A 341 9.35 20.45 21.25
N ALA A 342 8.54 21.36 21.81
CA ALA A 342 8.98 22.72 22.16
C ALA A 342 10.12 22.69 23.20
N LEU A 343 10.04 21.81 24.21
CA LEU A 343 11.12 21.60 25.18
C LEU A 343 12.38 21.04 24.53
N ALA A 344 12.25 20.12 23.56
CA ALA A 344 13.39 19.61 22.81
C ALA A 344 14.07 20.71 21.97
N LEU A 345 13.29 21.58 21.33
CA LEU A 345 13.80 22.74 20.58
C LEU A 345 14.45 23.78 21.50
N ALA A 346 13.90 24.00 22.70
CA ALA A 346 14.45 24.93 23.69
C ALA A 346 15.87 24.53 24.15
N LYS A 347 16.21 23.24 24.11
CA LYS A 347 17.58 22.74 24.37
C LYS A 347 18.60 23.12 23.28
N ARG A 348 18.14 23.76 22.19
CA ARG A 348 18.96 24.20 21.04
C ARG A 348 19.81 23.05 20.49
N PRO A 349 19.19 22.02 19.88
CA PRO A 349 19.90 20.88 19.31
C PRO A 349 20.87 21.34 18.21
N HIS A 350 21.89 20.52 17.94
CA HIS A 350 22.80 20.77 16.80
C HIS A 350 22.09 20.48 15.48
N ILE A 351 21.29 19.41 15.44
CA ILE A 351 20.60 18.94 14.24
C ILE A 351 19.11 18.80 14.53
N ILE A 352 18.28 19.28 13.62
CA ILE A 352 16.83 19.08 13.64
C ILE A 352 16.46 18.17 12.47
N VAL A 353 15.74 17.09 12.75
CA VAL A 353 15.15 16.22 11.72
C VAL A 353 13.63 16.37 11.80
N ALA A 354 12.98 16.78 10.72
CA ALA A 354 11.59 17.20 10.77
C ALA A 354 10.76 16.80 9.55
N THR A 355 9.46 16.62 9.78
CA THR A 355 8.45 16.64 8.71
C THR A 355 8.01 18.09 8.43
N PRO A 356 7.84 18.52 7.17
CA PRO A 356 7.57 19.92 6.82
C PRO A 356 6.43 20.57 7.61
N GLY A 357 5.25 19.93 7.65
CA GLY A 357 4.08 20.47 8.36
C GLY A 357 4.33 20.75 9.84
N ARG A 358 4.86 19.77 10.59
CA ARG A 358 5.15 19.99 12.02
C ARG A 358 6.21 21.07 12.25
N LEU A 359 7.19 21.18 11.35
CA LEU A 359 8.21 22.22 11.47
C LEU A 359 7.61 23.62 11.29
N VAL A 360 6.73 23.79 10.31
CA VAL A 360 5.99 25.05 10.09
C VAL A 360 5.16 25.39 11.33
N ASP A 361 4.44 24.43 11.91
CA ASP A 361 3.69 24.65 13.15
C ASP A 361 4.57 25.23 14.26
N HIS A 362 5.80 24.72 14.43
CA HIS A 362 6.73 25.23 15.43
C HIS A 362 7.30 26.61 15.06
N LEU A 363 7.58 26.86 13.79
CA LEU A 363 8.06 28.17 13.32
C LEU A 363 7.01 29.28 13.54
N GLU A 364 5.73 28.95 13.38
CA GLU A 364 4.63 29.91 13.54
C GLU A 364 4.19 30.05 15.01
N ASN A 365 4.14 28.95 15.78
CA ASN A 365 3.50 28.95 17.10
C ASN A 365 4.45 28.80 18.30
N THR A 366 5.72 28.43 18.11
CA THR A 366 6.67 28.26 19.22
C THR A 366 7.47 29.53 19.45
N LYS A 367 7.19 30.21 20.56
CA LYS A 367 7.87 31.46 20.93
C LYS A 367 9.39 31.28 20.99
N GLY A 368 10.12 32.18 20.31
CA GLY A 368 11.58 32.22 20.31
C GLY A 368 12.27 31.20 19.40
N PHE A 369 11.54 30.25 18.81
CA PHE A 369 12.12 29.30 17.86
C PHE A 369 12.33 29.95 16.49
N ASN A 370 13.54 29.81 15.94
CA ASN A 370 13.87 30.28 14.60
C ASN A 370 15.07 29.50 14.04
N LEU A 371 15.28 29.57 12.74
CA LEU A 371 16.32 28.84 12.02
C LEU A 371 17.37 29.77 11.38
N ARG A 372 17.55 30.99 11.90
CA ARG A 372 18.44 32.01 11.30
C ARG A 372 19.93 31.63 11.33
N ALA A 373 20.33 30.70 12.18
CA ALA A 373 21.70 30.24 12.31
C ALA A 373 22.03 29.04 11.41
N LEU A 374 21.07 28.54 10.64
CA LEU A 374 21.20 27.31 9.86
C LEU A 374 22.29 27.41 8.79
N LYS A 375 23.18 26.41 8.73
CA LYS A 375 24.23 26.29 7.71
C LYS A 375 23.96 25.19 6.68
N TYR A 376 23.14 24.21 7.04
CA TYR A 376 22.80 23.07 6.18
C TYR A 376 21.29 22.85 6.10
N LEU A 377 20.80 22.68 4.87
CA LEU A 377 19.48 22.15 4.57
C LEU A 377 19.61 20.82 3.84
N VAL A 378 18.94 19.79 4.32
CA VAL A 378 18.81 18.50 3.63
C VAL A 378 17.35 18.23 3.34
N MET A 379 17.04 17.81 2.11
CA MET A 379 15.72 17.35 1.70
C MET A 379 15.85 15.90 1.24
N ASP A 380 15.50 14.95 2.09
CA ASP A 380 15.54 13.52 1.77
C ASP A 380 14.17 12.99 1.31
N GLU A 381 14.19 12.10 0.33
CA GLU A 381 13.01 11.65 -0.42
C GLU A 381 12.18 12.83 -0.97
N ALA A 382 12.84 13.79 -1.63
CA ALA A 382 12.24 15.04 -2.10
C ALA A 382 11.07 14.84 -3.08
N ASP A 383 11.13 13.82 -3.94
CA ASP A 383 10.00 13.43 -4.79
C ASP A 383 8.76 13.08 -3.97
N ARG A 384 8.92 12.45 -2.82
CA ARG A 384 7.82 12.09 -1.93
C ARG A 384 7.31 13.28 -1.13
N ILE A 385 8.19 14.17 -0.67
CA ILE A 385 7.78 15.43 -0.03
C ILE A 385 6.79 16.18 -0.94
N LEU A 386 7.10 16.25 -2.23
CA LEU A 386 6.28 16.96 -3.23
C LEU A 386 5.05 16.17 -3.73
N ASN A 387 4.98 14.86 -3.50
CA ASN A 387 3.81 14.03 -3.81
C ASN A 387 2.82 13.96 -2.64
N MET A 388 3.25 14.31 -1.42
CA MET A 388 2.40 14.43 -0.23
C MET A 388 1.90 15.87 -0.04
N ASP A 389 1.99 16.68 -1.09
CA ASP A 389 1.53 18.06 -1.17
C ASP A 389 2.12 19.02 -0.12
N PHE A 390 3.30 18.72 0.42
CA PHE A 390 4.04 19.61 1.33
C PHE A 390 4.72 20.81 0.62
N GLU A 391 4.30 21.16 -0.60
CA GLU A 391 4.91 22.24 -1.40
C GLU A 391 4.76 23.60 -0.70
N VAL A 392 3.58 23.85 -0.11
CA VAL A 392 3.28 25.10 0.60
C VAL A 392 4.15 25.25 1.86
N GLU A 393 4.25 24.19 2.66
CA GLU A 393 5.06 24.16 3.87
C GLU A 393 6.54 24.32 3.55
N LEU A 394 7.01 23.68 2.47
CA LEU A 394 8.39 23.78 2.03
C LEU A 394 8.74 25.21 1.59
N ASP A 395 7.85 25.87 0.83
CA ASP A 395 8.03 27.26 0.45
C ASP A 395 8.08 28.20 1.66
N LYS A 396 7.23 27.97 2.68
CA LYS A 396 7.30 28.71 3.95
C LYS A 396 8.64 28.52 4.65
N ILE A 397 9.13 27.28 4.74
CA ILE A 397 10.43 26.98 5.36
C ILE A 397 11.57 27.66 4.61
N LEU A 398 11.61 27.56 3.27
CA LEU A 398 12.65 28.14 2.43
C LEU A 398 12.72 29.67 2.54
N ARG A 399 11.61 30.34 2.85
CA ARG A 399 11.56 31.79 3.07
C ARG A 399 12.17 32.24 4.40
N VAL A 400 12.10 31.41 5.44
CA VAL A 400 12.56 31.79 6.80
C VAL A 400 14.00 31.36 7.11
N ILE A 401 14.54 30.39 6.38
CA ILE A 401 15.93 29.94 6.54
C ILE A 401 16.93 30.84 5.76
N PRO A 402 18.20 30.90 6.17
CA PRO A 402 19.23 31.71 5.50
C PRO A 402 19.44 31.29 4.05
N LYS A 403 19.64 32.26 3.14
CA LYS A 403 20.00 31.99 1.73
C LYS A 403 21.42 31.46 1.58
N GLU A 404 22.35 31.94 2.41
CA GLU A 404 23.73 31.46 2.44
C GLU A 404 23.80 30.22 3.33
N ARG A 405 23.69 29.06 2.68
CA ARG A 405 23.72 27.73 3.30
C ARG A 405 24.15 26.71 2.24
N ARG A 406 24.53 25.52 2.70
CA ARG A 406 24.72 24.34 1.85
C ARG A 406 23.42 23.55 1.80
N THR A 407 22.98 23.20 0.60
CA THR A 407 21.73 22.46 0.39
C THR A 407 22.00 21.12 -0.28
N TYR A 408 21.47 20.06 0.33
CA TYR A 408 21.54 18.69 -0.18
C TYR A 408 20.15 18.17 -0.50
N LEU A 409 19.91 17.80 -1.75
CA LEU A 409 18.64 17.23 -2.20
C LEU A 409 18.86 15.77 -2.58
N PHE A 410 18.16 14.86 -1.89
CA PHE A 410 18.19 13.44 -2.18
C PHE A 410 16.81 12.96 -2.62
N SER A 411 16.76 12.31 -3.78
CA SER A 411 15.52 11.82 -4.37
C SER A 411 15.74 10.49 -5.07
N ALA A 412 14.69 9.68 -5.19
CA ALA A 412 14.74 8.51 -6.06
C ALA A 412 14.43 8.90 -7.52
N THR A 413 13.50 9.85 -7.75
CA THR A 413 13.14 10.35 -9.09
C THR A 413 13.49 11.81 -9.30
N MET A 414 13.79 12.17 -10.56
CA MET A 414 13.71 13.55 -11.06
C MET A 414 12.38 13.80 -11.76
N THR A 415 11.37 14.19 -10.98
CA THR A 415 10.10 14.67 -11.54
C THR A 415 10.20 16.16 -11.89
N LYS A 416 9.25 16.68 -12.67
CA LYS A 416 9.17 18.13 -12.97
C LYS A 416 9.10 18.97 -11.69
N LYS A 417 8.36 18.50 -10.66
CA LYS A 417 8.29 19.15 -9.35
C LYS A 417 9.65 19.16 -8.64
N VAL A 418 10.38 18.04 -8.63
CA VAL A 418 11.73 17.98 -8.02
C VAL A 418 12.70 18.91 -8.75
N ALA A 419 12.66 18.95 -10.08
CA ALA A 419 13.49 19.87 -10.87
C ALA A 419 13.16 21.36 -10.60
N LYS A 420 11.89 21.69 -10.33
CA LYS A 420 11.49 23.04 -9.90
C LYS A 420 12.06 23.35 -8.51
N LEU A 421 11.97 22.41 -7.57
CA LEU A 421 12.53 22.55 -6.23
C LEU A 421 14.05 22.71 -6.25
N GLU A 422 14.74 21.94 -7.10
CA GLU A 422 16.20 22.06 -7.31
C GLU A 422 16.59 23.49 -7.66
N ARG A 423 15.97 24.07 -8.69
CA ARG A 423 16.24 25.45 -9.13
C ARG A 423 15.92 26.51 -8.07
N ALA A 424 14.94 26.24 -7.21
CA ALA A 424 14.50 27.18 -6.19
C ALA A 424 15.37 27.14 -4.92
N SER A 425 16.04 26.01 -4.64
CA SER A 425 16.66 25.77 -3.32
C SER A 425 18.17 25.50 -3.34
N LEU A 426 18.75 25.12 -4.49
CA LEU A 426 20.19 24.82 -4.64
C LEU A 426 20.90 25.87 -5.52
N LYS A 427 22.21 26.02 -5.31
CA LYS A 427 23.10 26.89 -6.09
C LYS A 427 24.27 26.08 -6.67
N ASP A 428 24.32 25.96 -8.00
CA ASP A 428 25.34 25.21 -8.75
C ASP A 428 25.64 23.81 -8.15
N PRO A 429 24.62 22.93 -8.03
CA PRO A 429 24.76 21.67 -7.32
C PRO A 429 25.55 20.63 -8.12
N ALA A 430 26.40 19.87 -7.43
CA ALA A 430 27.01 18.66 -7.98
C ALA A 430 25.94 17.56 -8.12
N ARG A 431 25.77 17.07 -9.35
CA ARG A 431 24.78 16.03 -9.66
C ARG A 431 25.42 14.65 -9.60
N VAL A 432 24.89 13.82 -8.71
CA VAL A 432 25.36 12.45 -8.48
C VAL A 432 24.22 11.48 -8.72
N GLU A 433 24.36 10.63 -9.72
CA GLU A 433 23.34 9.65 -10.12
C GLU A 433 23.95 8.25 -10.14
N VAL A 434 23.43 7.36 -9.29
CA VAL A 434 24.00 6.02 -9.08
C VAL A 434 23.13 4.91 -9.65
N SER A 435 21.87 5.21 -10.01
CA SER A 435 21.00 4.30 -10.74
C SER A 435 19.97 5.08 -11.57
N THR A 436 20.12 5.06 -12.89
CA THR A 436 19.28 5.80 -13.86
C THR A 436 17.97 5.11 -14.19
N LYS A 437 17.77 3.84 -13.77
CA LYS A 437 16.55 3.09 -14.08
C LYS A 437 15.93 2.57 -12.79
N TYR A 438 14.65 2.89 -12.58
CA TYR A 438 13.75 2.26 -11.61
C TYR A 438 13.59 0.77 -11.96
N LYS A 439 14.65 0.00 -11.74
CA LYS A 439 14.70 -1.43 -11.94
C LYS A 439 14.74 -2.09 -10.59
N THR A 440 14.01 -3.18 -10.48
CA THR A 440 14.20 -4.11 -9.37
C THR A 440 15.59 -4.72 -9.44
N VAL A 441 16.20 -4.99 -8.28
CA VAL A 441 17.50 -5.67 -8.16
C VAL A 441 17.50 -6.98 -8.95
N ASP A 442 18.55 -7.26 -9.72
CA ASP A 442 18.59 -8.45 -10.60
C ASP A 442 18.46 -9.79 -9.85
N LYS A 443 18.94 -9.83 -8.59
CA LYS A 443 18.85 -11.00 -7.71
C LYS A 443 17.46 -11.21 -7.09
N LEU A 444 16.51 -10.29 -7.33
CA LEU A 444 15.13 -10.41 -6.84
C LEU A 444 14.31 -11.33 -7.75
N LYS A 445 13.89 -12.47 -7.19
CA LYS A 445 12.90 -13.36 -7.84
C LYS A 445 11.51 -12.78 -7.63
N GLN A 446 10.79 -12.56 -8.73
CA GLN A 446 9.50 -11.90 -8.73
C GLN A 446 8.50 -12.78 -9.44
N HIS A 447 7.40 -13.07 -8.76
CA HIS A 447 6.32 -13.89 -9.29
C HIS A 447 4.97 -13.23 -9.09
N TYR A 448 4.03 -13.56 -9.96
CA TYR A 448 2.61 -13.29 -9.72
C TYR A 448 1.89 -14.59 -9.40
N LEU A 449 0.85 -14.51 -8.57
CA LEU A 449 -0.08 -15.60 -8.33
C LEU A 449 -1.45 -15.12 -8.78
N PHE A 450 -1.96 -15.67 -9.89
CA PHE A 450 -3.31 -15.36 -10.33
C PHE A 450 -4.31 -16.20 -9.54
N ILE A 451 -5.19 -15.55 -8.79
CA ILE A 451 -6.13 -16.22 -7.89
C ILE A 451 -7.47 -15.48 -7.85
N PRO A 452 -8.61 -16.19 -7.97
CA PRO A 452 -9.91 -15.56 -7.78
C PRO A 452 -10.03 -14.92 -6.40
N PHE A 453 -10.62 -13.73 -6.34
CA PHE A 453 -10.76 -12.97 -5.09
C PHE A 453 -11.30 -13.80 -3.90
N LYS A 454 -12.25 -14.70 -4.16
CA LYS A 454 -12.85 -15.60 -3.15
C LYS A 454 -11.82 -16.47 -2.41
N TYR A 455 -10.77 -16.91 -3.09
CA TYR A 455 -9.78 -17.84 -2.54
C TYR A 455 -8.52 -17.15 -2.02
N LYS A 456 -8.44 -15.83 -2.16
CA LYS A 456 -7.25 -15.01 -1.83
C LYS A 456 -6.78 -15.23 -0.39
N ALA A 457 -7.70 -15.29 0.57
CA ALA A 457 -7.39 -15.54 1.98
C ALA A 457 -6.93 -17.00 2.24
N SER A 458 -7.45 -17.97 1.49
CA SER A 458 -7.25 -19.41 1.76
C SER A 458 -5.81 -19.87 1.52
N LYS A 459 -5.04 -19.08 0.77
CA LYS A 459 -3.65 -19.35 0.47
C LYS A 459 -2.73 -19.21 1.70
N TYR A 460 -3.15 -18.48 2.74
CA TYR A 460 -2.34 -18.23 3.95
C TYR A 460 -2.21 -19.43 4.90
N ALA A 461 -3.12 -20.39 4.83
CA ALA A 461 -3.19 -21.45 5.83
C ALA A 461 -2.14 -22.57 5.66
N LYS A 462 -1.31 -22.50 4.61
CA LYS A 462 -0.09 -23.31 4.47
C LYS A 462 1.10 -22.46 4.90
N LYS A 463 1.70 -22.78 6.05
CA LYS A 463 2.90 -22.13 6.59
C LYS A 463 3.96 -21.92 5.48
N PRO A 464 4.33 -20.69 5.15
CA PRO A 464 5.63 -20.40 4.58
C PRO A 464 6.61 -20.07 5.72
N GLU A 465 7.76 -20.73 5.75
CA GLU A 465 8.75 -20.58 6.84
C GLU A 465 9.40 -19.19 6.93
N TYR A 466 9.19 -18.28 5.99
CA TYR A 466 9.73 -16.92 6.06
C TYR A 466 8.80 -16.00 5.25
N LEU A 467 8.05 -15.08 5.87
CA LEU A 467 7.19 -14.18 5.10
C LEU A 467 6.83 -12.86 5.81
N CYS A 468 7.29 -11.74 5.24
CA CYS A 468 6.80 -10.41 5.56
C CYS A 468 5.69 -10.02 4.56
N ASN A 469 4.48 -9.73 5.05
CA ASN A 469 3.30 -9.51 4.21
C ASN A 469 2.96 -8.01 4.12
N PHE A 470 3.07 -7.44 2.92
CA PHE A 470 2.53 -6.10 2.64
C PHE A 470 1.05 -6.22 2.25
N LEU A 471 0.16 -5.72 3.11
CA LEU A 471 -1.28 -5.96 3.05
C LEU A 471 -2.06 -4.65 3.12
N ARG A 472 -3.01 -4.48 2.19
CA ARG A 472 -3.99 -3.40 2.23
C ARG A 472 -5.38 -3.95 2.61
N TYR A 473 -5.51 -4.51 3.82
CA TYR A 473 -6.74 -4.48 4.63
C TYR A 473 -6.44 -4.94 6.07
N LEU A 474 -6.60 -4.03 7.05
CA LEU A 474 -5.62 -3.87 8.15
C LEU A 474 -5.89 -4.54 9.49
N GLY A 475 -7.14 -4.71 9.93
CA GLY A 475 -7.41 -5.32 11.24
C GLY A 475 -7.60 -6.84 11.13
N SER A 476 -8.47 -7.24 10.20
CA SER A 476 -8.87 -8.63 10.01
C SER A 476 -7.70 -9.51 9.61
N THR A 477 -6.74 -9.04 8.83
CA THR A 477 -5.70 -9.94 8.29
C THR A 477 -4.67 -10.33 9.33
N ALA A 478 -4.16 -9.40 10.14
CA ALA A 478 -3.24 -9.76 11.22
C ALA A 478 -3.92 -10.69 12.25
N MET A 479 -5.21 -10.44 12.54
CA MET A 479 -6.02 -11.31 13.39
C MET A 479 -6.29 -12.67 12.74
N LEU A 480 -6.65 -12.71 11.46
CA LEU A 480 -6.84 -13.94 10.67
C LEU A 480 -5.57 -14.79 10.72
N LEU A 481 -4.41 -14.19 10.48
CA LEU A 481 -3.13 -14.89 10.55
C LEU A 481 -2.89 -15.46 11.96
N ARG A 482 -3.21 -14.73 13.02
CA ARG A 482 -3.15 -15.23 14.41
C ARG A 482 -4.13 -16.36 14.67
N GLN A 483 -5.37 -16.27 14.18
CA GLN A 483 -6.38 -17.34 14.27
C GLN A 483 -5.93 -18.60 13.49
N LEU A 484 -5.16 -18.42 12.42
CA LEU A 484 -4.50 -19.51 11.69
C LEU A 484 -3.23 -20.05 12.39
N GLY A 485 -2.84 -19.46 13.53
CA GLY A 485 -1.69 -19.87 14.34
C GLY A 485 -0.36 -19.23 13.96
N MET A 486 -0.38 -18.13 13.20
CA MET A 486 0.82 -17.39 12.77
C MET A 486 1.05 -16.14 13.62
N GLN A 487 2.32 -15.85 13.92
CA GLN A 487 2.72 -14.71 14.73
C GLN A 487 2.78 -13.44 13.88
N ALA A 488 1.63 -12.79 13.70
CA ALA A 488 1.50 -11.56 12.92
C ALA A 488 1.34 -10.30 13.78
N VAL A 489 1.95 -9.20 13.38
CA VAL A 489 1.78 -7.87 13.98
C VAL A 489 1.33 -6.84 12.93
N PRO A 490 0.24 -6.10 13.18
CA PRO A 490 -0.21 -5.05 12.27
C PRO A 490 0.62 -3.78 12.46
N LEU A 491 0.83 -3.03 11.39
CA LEU A 491 1.50 -1.75 11.39
C LEU A 491 0.87 -0.82 10.32
N HIS A 492 0.16 0.21 10.78
CA HIS A 492 -0.64 1.10 9.92
C HIS A 492 -0.77 2.54 10.44
N GLY A 493 -1.24 3.45 9.57
CA GLY A 493 -1.32 4.88 9.86
C GLY A 493 -2.26 5.28 11.00
N GLN A 494 -3.33 4.50 11.26
CA GLN A 494 -4.25 4.76 12.39
C GLN A 494 -3.70 4.30 13.76
N MET A 495 -2.53 3.65 13.81
CA MET A 495 -1.90 3.29 15.09
C MET A 495 -1.18 4.49 15.69
N GLY A 496 -1.30 4.66 17.01
CA GLY A 496 -0.47 5.62 17.76
C GLY A 496 1.03 5.31 17.58
N GLN A 497 1.86 6.36 17.65
CA GLN A 497 3.30 6.26 17.31
C GLN A 497 4.05 5.23 18.15
N GLU A 498 3.82 5.22 19.47
CA GLU A 498 4.43 4.25 20.39
C GLU A 498 4.08 2.81 20.01
N LYS A 499 2.83 2.56 19.62
CA LYS A 499 2.38 1.23 19.16
C LYS A 499 3.02 0.83 17.84
N ARG A 500 3.27 1.78 16.93
CA ARG A 500 3.98 1.52 15.66
C ARG A 500 5.44 1.15 15.91
N LEU A 501 6.13 1.90 16.78
CA LEU A 501 7.50 1.58 17.19
C LEU A 501 7.59 0.23 17.91
N GLY A 502 6.65 -0.04 18.83
CA GLY A 502 6.54 -1.34 19.51
C GLY A 502 6.31 -2.50 18.55
N ALA A 503 5.43 -2.33 17.55
CA ALA A 503 5.20 -3.33 16.51
C ALA A 503 6.44 -3.59 15.66
N LEU A 504 7.15 -2.53 15.26
CA LEU A 504 8.40 -2.64 14.52
C LEU A 504 9.49 -3.33 15.35
N ASN A 505 9.61 -3.01 16.63
CA ASN A 505 10.58 -3.63 17.54
C ASN A 505 10.29 -5.12 17.72
N LYS A 506 9.02 -5.51 17.90
CA LYS A 506 8.60 -6.92 17.97
C LYS A 506 8.94 -7.70 16.69
N PHE A 507 8.86 -7.06 15.53
CA PHE A 507 9.29 -7.64 14.27
C PHE A 507 10.82 -7.72 14.15
N LYS A 508 11.54 -6.64 14.47
CA LYS A 508 13.01 -6.58 14.46
C LYS A 508 13.65 -7.60 15.39
N SER A 509 13.07 -7.84 16.56
CA SER A 509 13.53 -8.83 17.54
C SER A 509 13.13 -10.27 17.21
N LYS A 510 12.43 -10.51 16.09
CA LYS A 510 11.87 -11.82 15.70
C LYS A 510 10.90 -12.42 16.72
N VAL A 511 10.29 -11.59 17.59
CA VAL A 511 9.19 -12.01 18.46
C VAL A 511 7.92 -12.28 17.64
N LYS A 512 7.75 -11.54 16.53
CA LYS A 512 6.70 -11.77 15.53
C LYS A 512 7.34 -11.94 14.16
N ASP A 513 7.03 -13.04 13.49
CA ASP A 513 7.63 -13.42 12.20
C ASP A 513 7.00 -12.68 11.02
N ILE A 514 5.77 -12.20 11.17
CA ILE A 514 5.01 -11.57 10.10
C ILE A 514 4.67 -10.13 10.49
N LEU A 515 5.17 -9.17 9.72
CA LEU A 515 4.69 -7.79 9.74
C LEU A 515 3.59 -7.65 8.68
N VAL A 516 2.46 -7.06 9.08
CA VAL A 516 1.29 -6.79 8.23
C VAL A 516 1.14 -5.28 8.12
N CYS A 517 1.35 -4.71 6.93
CA CYS A 517 1.43 -3.26 6.78
C CYS A 517 0.83 -2.69 5.50
N THR A 518 0.26 -1.48 5.58
CA THR A 518 -0.22 -0.70 4.44
C THR A 518 0.84 0.22 3.85
N ASP A 519 0.56 0.80 2.68
CA ASP A 519 1.49 1.69 1.99
C ASP A 519 2.00 2.86 2.85
N VAL A 520 1.20 3.38 3.78
CA VAL A 520 1.60 4.40 4.76
C VAL A 520 2.76 3.93 5.65
N ALA A 521 2.83 2.63 5.89
CA ALA A 521 3.86 1.96 6.65
C ALA A 521 5.02 1.42 5.79
N SER A 522 4.86 1.30 4.47
CA SER A 522 5.98 0.95 3.56
C SER A 522 6.96 2.09 3.37
N ARG A 523 6.52 3.31 3.69
CA ARG A 523 7.19 4.55 3.33
C ARG A 523 7.89 5.08 4.57
N GLY A 524 9.21 5.20 4.50
CA GLY A 524 10.02 5.74 5.58
C GLY A 524 10.20 4.87 6.82
N LEU A 525 9.69 3.63 6.86
CA LEU A 525 10.08 2.64 7.85
C LEU A 525 11.27 1.81 7.35
N ASP A 526 12.38 1.83 8.08
CA ASP A 526 13.49 0.90 7.93
C ASP A 526 13.08 -0.42 8.57
N ILE A 527 12.25 -1.13 7.80
CA ILE A 527 11.94 -2.53 8.02
C ILE A 527 13.24 -3.29 7.77
N PRO A 528 13.70 -4.12 8.73
CA PRO A 528 14.91 -4.92 8.54
C PRO A 528 14.76 -5.77 7.27
N HIS A 529 15.88 -6.16 6.68
CA HIS A 529 15.87 -7.00 5.48
C HIS A 529 14.99 -8.24 5.68
N VAL A 530 14.08 -8.47 4.74
CA VAL A 530 13.15 -9.61 4.75
C VAL A 530 13.44 -10.56 3.59
N ASP A 531 13.26 -11.85 3.81
CA ASP A 531 13.54 -12.87 2.79
C ASP A 531 12.44 -12.94 1.72
N LEU A 532 11.20 -12.64 2.12
CA LEU A 532 10.02 -12.70 1.26
C LEU A 532 9.10 -11.49 1.49
N VAL A 533 8.70 -10.87 0.38
CA VAL A 533 7.66 -9.84 0.32
C VAL A 533 6.45 -10.42 -0.40
N VAL A 534 5.28 -10.42 0.23
CA VAL A 534 4.02 -10.70 -0.46
C VAL A 534 3.22 -9.42 -0.62
N ASN A 535 2.93 -9.08 -1.87
CA ASN A 535 1.94 -8.06 -2.21
C ASN A 535 0.60 -8.77 -2.29
N TYR A 536 -0.14 -8.77 -1.20
CA TYR A 536 -1.47 -9.36 -1.23
C TYR A 536 -2.42 -8.55 -2.12
N ASP A 537 -2.36 -7.23 -2.03
CA ASP A 537 -3.06 -6.35 -2.95
C ASP A 537 -2.06 -5.74 -3.91
N VAL A 538 -2.41 -5.75 -5.20
CA VAL A 538 -1.59 -5.14 -6.25
C VAL A 538 -1.45 -3.64 -5.95
N PRO A 539 -0.22 -3.10 -5.90
CA PRO A 539 -0.01 -1.67 -5.70
C PRO A 539 -0.71 -0.86 -6.79
N SER A 540 -1.36 0.25 -6.42
CA SER A 540 -2.05 1.11 -7.41
C SER A 540 -1.09 1.85 -8.34
N GLN A 541 0.16 2.10 -7.90
CA GLN A 541 1.19 2.75 -8.70
C GLN A 541 2.43 1.84 -8.85
N SER A 542 3.04 1.85 -10.04
CA SER A 542 4.23 1.05 -10.32
C SER A 542 5.44 1.41 -9.46
N LYS A 543 5.55 2.67 -9.02
CA LYS A 543 6.61 3.09 -8.09
C LYS A 543 6.46 2.44 -6.72
N ASP A 544 5.24 2.30 -6.23
CA ASP A 544 4.97 1.65 -4.94
C ASP A 544 5.35 0.17 -4.97
N TYR A 545 5.13 -0.51 -6.10
CA TYR A 545 5.59 -1.88 -6.30
C TYR A 545 7.09 -2.01 -6.07
N ILE A 546 7.89 -1.16 -6.73
CA ILE A 546 9.37 -1.16 -6.61
C ILE A 546 9.79 -0.92 -5.16
N HIS A 547 9.14 0.03 -4.47
CA HIS A 547 9.43 0.30 -3.06
C HIS A 547 9.07 -0.85 -2.12
N ARG A 548 7.97 -1.57 -2.37
CA ARG A 548 7.55 -2.72 -1.58
C ARG A 548 8.51 -3.88 -1.76
N VAL A 549 8.80 -4.27 -3.01
CA VAL A 549 9.69 -5.41 -3.29
C VAL A 549 11.16 -5.09 -2.99
N GLY A 550 11.55 -3.81 -3.01
CA GLY A 550 12.86 -3.34 -2.57
C GLY A 550 13.11 -3.46 -1.06
N ARG A 551 12.17 -4.02 -0.28
CA ARG A 551 12.38 -4.39 1.13
C ARG A 551 13.11 -5.73 1.28
N THR A 552 13.12 -6.55 0.24
CA THR A 552 13.94 -7.77 0.13
C THR A 552 15.12 -7.53 -0.83
N ALA A 553 15.99 -8.54 -1.03
CA ALA A 553 17.13 -8.51 -1.95
C ALA A 553 18.11 -7.32 -1.79
N ARG A 554 18.17 -6.69 -0.60
CA ARG A 554 19.17 -5.65 -0.27
C ARG A 554 20.56 -6.22 -0.01
N ALA A 555 21.60 -5.40 -0.20
CA ALA A 555 23.00 -5.72 0.09
C ALA A 555 23.53 -7.00 -0.62
N GLY A 556 23.13 -7.21 -1.88
CA GLY A 556 23.67 -8.27 -2.73
C GLY A 556 23.10 -9.68 -2.47
N ARG A 557 22.15 -9.85 -1.55
CA ARG A 557 21.43 -11.11 -1.31
C ARG A 557 20.27 -11.31 -2.30
N ALA A 558 19.90 -12.56 -2.53
CA ALA A 558 18.67 -12.89 -3.25
C ALA A 558 17.45 -12.64 -2.36
N GLY A 559 16.31 -12.35 -2.99
CA GLY A 559 15.04 -12.16 -2.31
C GLY A 559 13.89 -12.71 -3.15
N LEU A 560 12.74 -12.95 -2.53
CA LEU A 560 11.54 -13.39 -3.23
C LEU A 560 10.42 -12.36 -3.04
N ALA A 561 9.71 -12.04 -4.12
CA ALA A 561 8.52 -11.23 -4.10
C ALA A 561 7.39 -11.95 -4.83
N VAL A 562 6.23 -12.09 -4.19
CA VAL A 562 5.04 -12.71 -4.79
C VAL A 562 3.87 -11.73 -4.72
N THR A 563 3.25 -11.47 -5.86
CA THR A 563 2.10 -10.55 -5.96
C THR A 563 0.84 -11.32 -6.28
N PHE A 564 -0.19 -11.18 -5.45
CA PHE A 564 -1.48 -11.81 -5.70
C PHE A 564 -2.28 -10.92 -6.65
N VAL A 565 -2.66 -11.48 -7.78
CA VAL A 565 -3.40 -10.79 -8.84
C VAL A 565 -4.77 -11.45 -8.92
N THR A 566 -5.83 -10.67 -8.70
CA THR A 566 -7.20 -11.15 -8.89
C THR A 566 -7.72 -10.76 -10.26
N GLN A 567 -8.93 -11.22 -10.59
CA GLN A 567 -9.60 -10.84 -11.83
C GLN A 567 -9.80 -9.31 -11.97
N TYR A 568 -9.77 -8.56 -10.87
CA TYR A 568 -9.93 -7.09 -10.86
C TYR A 568 -8.59 -6.33 -10.98
N ASP A 569 -7.45 -7.01 -10.81
CA ASP A 569 -6.15 -6.35 -10.69
C ASP A 569 -5.32 -6.40 -12.00
N VAL A 570 -5.84 -7.04 -13.05
CA VAL A 570 -5.07 -7.39 -14.25
C VAL A 570 -4.45 -6.17 -14.94
N GLU A 571 -5.24 -5.10 -15.14
CA GLU A 571 -4.75 -3.89 -15.80
C GLU A 571 -3.67 -3.17 -14.98
N VAL A 572 -3.90 -3.03 -13.67
CA VAL A 572 -2.95 -2.38 -12.75
C VAL A 572 -1.65 -3.18 -12.70
N TYR A 573 -1.76 -4.51 -12.63
CA TYR A 573 -0.63 -5.43 -12.69
C TYR A 573 0.15 -5.30 -14.01
N GLN A 574 -0.52 -5.22 -15.17
CA GLN A 574 0.15 -5.05 -16.46
C GLN A 574 0.89 -3.71 -16.56
N LYS A 575 0.35 -2.63 -15.98
CA LYS A 575 1.06 -1.34 -15.87
C LYS A 575 2.34 -1.46 -15.04
N ILE A 576 2.36 -2.32 -14.02
CA ILE A 576 3.57 -2.63 -13.25
C ILE A 576 4.59 -3.35 -14.12
N GLU A 577 4.19 -4.43 -14.82
CA GLU A 577 5.09 -5.19 -15.72
C GLU A 577 5.71 -4.30 -16.82
N ALA A 578 4.90 -3.43 -17.42
CA ALA A 578 5.34 -2.48 -18.42
C ALA A 578 6.37 -1.50 -17.84
N HIS A 579 6.14 -0.98 -16.63
CA HIS A 579 7.04 -0.05 -15.98
C HIS A 579 8.38 -0.68 -15.59
N ILE A 580 8.38 -1.92 -15.09
CA ILE A 580 9.61 -2.65 -14.75
C ILE A 580 10.31 -3.23 -16.00
N GLY A 581 9.66 -3.21 -17.16
CA GLY A 581 10.18 -3.77 -18.41
C GLY A 581 10.39 -5.29 -18.36
N LYS A 582 9.63 -6.00 -17.52
CA LYS A 582 9.81 -7.44 -17.25
C LYS A 582 8.45 -8.11 -17.05
N LYS A 583 8.21 -9.20 -17.78
CA LYS A 583 7.10 -10.12 -17.50
C LYS A 583 7.44 -10.99 -16.30
N LEU A 584 6.59 -10.99 -15.28
CA LEU A 584 6.83 -11.82 -14.10
C LEU A 584 6.36 -13.25 -14.39
N THR A 585 7.05 -14.22 -13.83
CA THR A 585 6.71 -15.63 -13.99
C THR A 585 5.62 -16.02 -12.99
N GLU A 586 4.67 -16.85 -13.42
CA GLU A 586 3.63 -17.35 -12.54
C GLU A 586 4.22 -18.17 -11.38
N TYR A 587 3.69 -17.97 -10.17
CA TYR A 587 4.05 -18.75 -9.00
C TYR A 587 3.23 -20.05 -8.99
N SER A 588 3.90 -21.19 -9.18
CA SER A 588 3.23 -22.49 -9.21
C SER A 588 2.53 -22.78 -7.88
N CYS A 589 1.20 -22.92 -7.90
CA CYS A 589 0.44 -23.40 -6.75
C CYS A 589 -0.34 -24.67 -7.08
N VAL A 590 -0.32 -25.64 -6.16
CA VAL A 590 -1.19 -26.80 -6.26
C VAL A 590 -2.60 -26.40 -5.78
N GLU A 591 -3.53 -26.21 -6.71
CA GLU A 591 -4.91 -25.79 -6.43
C GLU A 591 -5.61 -26.66 -5.38
N LYS A 592 -5.39 -27.98 -5.43
CA LYS A 592 -5.93 -28.95 -4.46
C LYS A 592 -5.54 -28.61 -3.02
N GLU A 593 -4.35 -28.09 -2.79
CA GLU A 593 -3.90 -27.71 -1.45
C GLU A 593 -4.58 -26.44 -0.95
N VAL A 594 -4.88 -25.50 -1.85
CA VAL A 594 -5.60 -24.26 -1.50
C VAL A 594 -7.04 -24.60 -1.13
N MET A 595 -7.69 -25.49 -1.88
CA MET A 595 -9.06 -25.92 -1.63
C MET A 595 -9.25 -26.59 -0.26
N LEU A 596 -8.27 -27.37 0.19
CA LEU A 596 -8.29 -28.01 1.53
C LEU A 596 -8.25 -27.01 2.69
N LEU A 597 -7.83 -25.78 2.42
CA LEU A 597 -7.63 -24.75 3.43
C LEU A 597 -8.75 -23.71 3.46
N VAL A 598 -9.69 -23.78 2.51
CA VAL A 598 -10.77 -22.80 2.37
C VAL A 598 -11.65 -22.75 3.62
N GLU A 599 -12.12 -23.91 4.08
CA GLU A 599 -12.99 -24.02 5.25
C GLU A 599 -12.32 -23.46 6.51
N ARG A 600 -11.11 -23.92 6.81
CA ARG A 600 -10.31 -23.44 7.94
C ARG A 600 -10.06 -21.93 7.89
N THR A 601 -9.82 -21.39 6.70
CA THR A 601 -9.56 -19.96 6.53
C THR A 601 -10.85 -19.16 6.71
N GLN A 602 -11.97 -19.68 6.23
CA GLN A 602 -13.27 -19.04 6.39
C GLN A 602 -13.66 -18.97 7.87
N GLU A 603 -13.51 -20.07 8.62
CA GLU A 603 -13.71 -20.08 10.07
C GLU A 603 -12.80 -19.07 10.78
N ALA A 604 -11.51 -19.05 10.44
CA ALA A 604 -10.55 -18.12 11.02
C ALA A 604 -10.88 -16.65 10.70
N SER A 605 -11.42 -16.39 9.50
CA SER A 605 -11.88 -15.07 9.08
C SER A 605 -13.09 -14.62 9.89
N GLU A 606 -14.07 -15.50 10.08
CA GLU A 606 -15.26 -15.23 10.91
C GLU A 606 -14.87 -14.94 12.37
N MET A 607 -13.94 -15.72 12.92
CA MET A 607 -13.40 -15.49 14.27
C MET A 607 -12.68 -14.14 14.38
N ALA A 608 -11.85 -13.78 13.40
CA ALA A 608 -11.16 -12.50 13.38
C ALA A 608 -12.13 -11.31 13.30
N VAL A 609 -13.20 -11.41 12.50
CA VAL A 609 -14.24 -10.37 12.44
C VAL A 609 -14.97 -10.23 13.77
N LYS A 610 -15.29 -11.34 14.44
CA LYS A 610 -15.93 -11.33 15.76
C LYS A 610 -15.03 -10.66 16.81
N GLU A 611 -13.75 -11.00 16.85
CA GLU A 611 -12.76 -10.42 17.77
C GLU A 611 -12.63 -8.90 17.57
N MET A 612 -12.61 -8.41 16.32
CA MET A 612 -12.60 -6.97 16.03
C MET A 612 -13.85 -6.25 16.55
N LYS A 613 -15.04 -6.84 16.37
CA LYS A 613 -16.29 -6.27 16.89
C LYS A 613 -16.27 -6.16 18.41
N GLU A 614 -15.82 -7.20 19.10
CA GLU A 614 -15.68 -7.21 20.56
C GLU A 614 -14.67 -6.15 21.06
N MET A 615 -13.53 -5.99 20.39
CA MET A 615 -12.56 -4.94 20.72
C MET A 615 -13.10 -3.52 20.50
N ALA A 616 -13.89 -3.32 19.44
CA ALA A 616 -14.52 -2.03 19.15
C ALA A 616 -15.57 -1.68 20.22
N GLU A 617 -16.38 -2.66 20.66
CA GLU A 617 -17.35 -2.48 21.74
C GLU A 617 -16.68 -2.18 23.09
N LYS A 618 -15.58 -2.88 23.41
CA LYS A 618 -14.79 -2.61 24.61
C LYS A 618 -14.22 -1.19 24.62
N LYS A 619 -13.71 -0.69 23.48
CA LYS A 619 -13.25 0.71 23.37
C LYS A 619 -14.39 1.72 23.55
N LYS A 620 -15.59 1.44 23.03
CA LYS A 620 -16.78 2.28 23.24
C LYS A 620 -17.22 2.30 24.71
N LYS A 621 -17.15 1.17 25.42
CA LYS A 621 -17.46 1.08 26.86
C LYS A 621 -16.36 1.68 27.74
N GLY A 622 -15.09 1.55 27.36
CA GLY A 622 -13.93 2.14 28.04
C GLY A 622 -13.90 3.66 27.95
N LYS A 623 -14.44 4.28 26.89
CA LYS A 623 -14.61 5.75 26.86
C LYS A 623 -15.59 6.29 27.91
N LYS A 624 -16.41 5.43 28.55
CA LYS A 624 -17.36 5.78 29.62
C LYS A 624 -16.82 5.58 31.04
N ARG A 625 -15.64 4.97 31.21
CA ARG A 625 -14.96 4.79 32.51
C ARG A 625 -13.51 5.24 32.32
N GLY A 626 -13.10 6.29 33.03
CA GLY A 626 -11.86 7.05 32.81
C GLY A 626 -10.60 6.23 32.50
N LEU A 627 -9.69 6.89 31.76
CA LEU A 627 -8.38 6.39 31.36
C LEU A 627 -7.61 5.77 32.53
N GLU A 628 -7.48 4.45 32.52
CA GLU A 628 -6.31 3.75 33.08
C GLU A 628 -5.92 2.63 32.11
N ASP A 629 -4.61 2.45 31.99
CA ASP A 629 -3.88 1.73 30.96
C ASP A 629 -4.40 0.31 30.66
N ILE A 630 -4.74 0.05 29.40
CA ILE A 630 -4.84 -1.31 28.87
C ILE A 630 -3.55 -1.59 28.10
N ASP A 631 -2.57 -2.10 28.85
CA ASP A 631 -1.39 -2.78 28.34
C ASP A 631 -1.81 -4.17 27.84
N ASP A 632 -1.96 -4.32 26.51
CA ASP A 632 -2.23 -5.62 25.88
C ASP A 632 -0.93 -6.45 25.84
N SER A 633 -0.61 -7.05 26.98
CA SER A 633 0.30 -8.19 27.08
C SER A 633 -0.42 -9.49 26.71
N GLU A 634 0.37 -10.41 26.16
CA GLU A 634 -0.02 -11.58 25.40
C GLU A 634 -0.73 -12.66 26.22
N GLU A 635 -1.80 -13.28 25.68
CA GLU A 635 -2.07 -14.71 25.91
C GLU A 635 -2.80 -15.34 24.71
N MET A 636 -2.24 -16.45 24.21
CA MET A 636 -2.86 -17.31 23.20
C MET A 636 -4.18 -17.90 23.74
N PRO A 637 -5.28 -17.92 22.96
CA PRO A 637 -6.53 -18.52 23.42
C PRO A 637 -6.35 -20.02 23.73
N ALA A 638 -6.67 -20.41 24.96
CA ALA A 638 -6.46 -21.72 25.57
C ALA A 638 -7.22 -22.92 24.94
N LYS A 639 -7.79 -22.78 23.74
CA LYS A 639 -8.63 -23.81 23.12
C LYS A 639 -7.85 -24.91 22.37
N PHE A 640 -6.56 -24.73 22.09
CA PHE A 640 -5.76 -25.73 21.36
C PHE A 640 -4.94 -26.70 22.22
N LYS A 641 -4.92 -26.55 23.56
CA LYS A 641 -4.19 -27.48 24.46
C LYS A 641 -4.95 -28.77 24.79
N LYS A 642 -6.24 -28.86 24.49
CA LYS A 642 -7.09 -30.01 24.90
C LYS A 642 -7.04 -31.24 23.99
N SER A 643 -6.31 -31.23 22.88
CA SER A 643 -6.25 -32.39 21.97
C SER A 643 -4.97 -33.25 22.09
N LEU A 644 -3.96 -32.84 22.87
CA LEU A 644 -2.66 -33.53 22.90
C LEU A 644 -2.18 -34.04 24.27
N LYS A 645 -3.00 -33.95 25.33
CA LYS A 645 -2.68 -34.57 26.63
C LYS A 645 -3.81 -35.47 27.12
N GLY A 646 -3.93 -36.61 26.45
CA GLY A 646 -4.73 -37.74 26.91
C GLY A 646 -3.89 -39.02 26.86
N LYS A 647 -2.92 -39.17 27.77
CA LYS A 647 -2.42 -40.45 28.31
C LYS A 647 -1.22 -40.23 29.24
N LYS A 648 -1.23 -40.98 30.37
CA LYS A 648 -0.28 -41.02 31.50
C LYS A 648 -0.44 -39.82 32.45
N GLY A 649 -0.84 -39.94 33.72
CA GLY A 649 -0.75 -41.05 34.68
C GLY A 649 0.17 -40.61 35.83
N GLY A 650 -0.34 -40.62 37.07
CA GLY A 650 0.49 -40.55 38.29
C GLY A 650 0.41 -39.23 39.07
N LYS A 651 -0.32 -39.26 40.19
CA LYS A 651 -0.28 -38.27 41.28
C LYS A 651 1.13 -38.19 41.87
N LEU A 652 1.65 -36.98 42.11
CA LEU A 652 2.60 -36.75 43.20
C LEU A 652 2.30 -35.41 43.88
N ASN A 653 1.99 -35.50 45.18
CA ASN A 653 1.81 -34.41 46.13
C ASN A 653 3.17 -33.86 46.53
N ILE A 654 3.44 -32.56 46.39
CA ILE A 654 4.48 -31.88 47.17
C ILE A 654 3.92 -30.57 47.73
N ARG A 655 4.09 -30.46 49.05
CA ARG A 655 3.59 -29.42 49.95
C ARG A 655 4.28 -28.07 49.73
N LYS A 656 3.53 -27.03 50.09
CA LYS A 656 3.93 -25.63 50.25
C LYS A 656 5.19 -25.47 51.12
N GLY A 657 6.13 -24.66 50.67
CA GLY A 657 7.13 -23.98 51.51
C GLY A 657 6.89 -22.46 51.47
N PRO A 658 7.11 -21.73 52.58
CA PRO A 658 6.65 -20.35 52.73
C PRO A 658 7.62 -19.32 52.14
N LYS A 659 7.05 -18.16 51.81
CA LYS A 659 7.76 -16.93 51.45
C LYS A 659 8.69 -16.46 52.59
N ALA A 660 9.89 -16.00 52.23
CA ALA A 660 10.41 -14.63 52.46
C ALA A 660 11.94 -14.63 52.59
N ARG A 661 12.66 -13.93 51.70
CA ARG A 661 13.15 -12.56 51.91
C ARG A 661 13.75 -12.02 50.61
#